data_AF-A0A938M5R2-F1
#
_entry.id   AF-A0A938M5R2-F1
#
_cell.length_a   1.000
_cell.length_b   1.000
_cell.length_c   1.000
_cell.angle_alpha   90.00
_cell.angle_beta   90.00
_cell.angle_gamma   90.00
#
_symmetry.space_group_name_H-M   'P 1'
#
loop_
_entity.id
_entity.type
_entity.pdbx_description
1 polymer ?
#
loop_
_entity_poly.entity_id
_entity_poly.type
_entity_poly.pdbx_seq_one_letter_code
_entity_poly.pdbx_strand_id
1 'polypeptide(L)'
;PVKYWEVDNEPEAMDGAYEGLPQDYVNLLQAADTAITAADSSAVITSGGAMEPLGEDLKQFWRDVFSFGGNAYFDVMNFHYNSEKNGATANTDRYEGVLDFFGGLMRGAADVKPMWITELGTYAGAPVDEHGNPFPTQTEEFQASWYLRYYVIGFSKGVDKYFPDLWGAAPPGAQESTISASRLITSDYNVRLFFYSQKLLENKIGAFTSVAELADGQYRFGVGGQNVYVLWGSGSVPAEITGTVKVTDLYGVEQTIAASALTLGDNPVFVEAQAAADTTGPRVTDLTPAPGATVGSAATVVATFDEDLAPATVSGATYKVFSGKGLDGQWGGGDDVEVAGTVVYDANADTATFTPSAALVPGEYAVWLDGTASVTDLAGNRLDGEYPGGEAGFPSGDGVVGGDFLATFTLDATGPRVTSLTPAPDATVTNVASILVTFDEDLDPTTANTLAGPVWEYGGHYYALTTAAVLWWDAEAQAQAMGGHLVTVNDAAEQAWLTTTFGTQAWLWIGLNDAANEGEWAWASGQPVTYTNWGPNDPNNWNDEDHVFMSAEGAWLDWRGENALRGIVELTGPDTDHDGIPDSIDRNVWELRGAGPNGTLGDGDDVMHQLAPQPYVAGPTVTLNIVEGNLPTGLYQFTATDTLKDLAGNALDGEFTAALPSGNGTPGGSFLAAFTVDATGPRVTAMTPTPGATVDSAASVLVSFDEDLAAASVSGTTFEVVNLGPDGQFGTGDDIAVPGTVAYSAATDTATFTPTTALANGRYAVRLDGTASITDLAGNRLDGEFSGAFPSGNGAPGGDFVATFTVAQPESVELSRTHRRWVFRDQDGDTVTVSFSGSAGTAALTRRVAEGEQGDIETIAFDGTDAKTSLTITVKESKTGTLGDGTTVQTISGDGLGTLNMKNVDLVGNTIELDGALKKLVVDDILAGSDILLGGEETDQLTITADEVGAVNLFFPGILKTATVGRWTGGMIEVNDVGTLTVKSGALGAGIQAQVVGKVSVTGGDLTGAIQA
;
A
#
# COMPACT_ATOMS: atom_id res chain seq x y z
N PRO A 1 -2.43 26.09 30.83
CA PRO A 1 -2.30 25.24 32.03
C PRO A 1 -1.39 25.90 33.07
N VAL A 2 -1.66 25.70 34.36
CA VAL A 2 -0.73 26.10 35.44
C VAL A 2 0.39 25.07 35.45
N LYS A 3 1.63 25.51 35.22
CA LYS A 3 2.80 24.63 35.08
C LYS A 3 3.42 24.18 36.41
N TYR A 4 3.28 24.99 37.46
CA TYR A 4 3.95 24.78 38.75
C TYR A 4 2.94 24.74 39.88
N TRP A 5 3.02 23.71 40.73
CA TRP A 5 2.08 23.46 41.82
C TRP A 5 2.83 23.28 43.14
N GLU A 6 2.62 24.20 44.08
CA GLU A 6 3.16 24.10 45.43
C GLU A 6 2.21 23.34 46.35
N VAL A 7 2.72 22.31 47.04
CA VAL A 7 1.93 21.43 47.90
C VAL A 7 2.03 21.88 49.36
N ASP A 8 1.03 22.66 49.76
CA ASP A 8 0.90 23.31 51.08
C ASP A 8 1.90 24.46 51.32
N ASN A 9 1.81 25.16 52.46
CA ASN A 9 2.66 26.29 52.82
C ASN A 9 3.09 26.19 54.30
N GLU A 10 4.40 26.19 54.57
CA GLU A 10 4.96 26.03 55.92
C GLU A 10 4.40 24.80 56.67
N PRO A 11 4.47 23.59 56.07
CA PRO A 11 3.82 22.38 56.60
C PRO A 11 4.29 21.94 57.99
N GLU A 12 5.44 22.45 58.46
CA GLU A 12 6.01 22.18 59.78
C GLU A 12 5.49 23.13 60.89
N ALA A 13 4.84 24.24 60.54
CA ALA A 13 4.45 25.29 61.48
C ALA A 13 3.06 25.04 62.08
N MET A 14 2.95 24.97 63.41
CA MET A 14 1.72 24.67 64.17
C MET A 14 0.61 25.75 64.11
N ASP A 15 0.61 26.66 63.14
CA ASP A 15 -0.40 27.74 63.00
C ASP A 15 -1.06 27.82 61.60
N GLY A 16 -0.83 26.83 60.73
CA GLY A 16 -1.51 26.63 59.45
C GLY A 16 -2.73 25.69 59.54
N ALA A 17 -3.54 25.62 58.48
CA ALA A 17 -4.77 24.80 58.40
C ALA A 17 -4.53 23.27 58.39
N TYR A 18 -3.32 22.80 58.70
CA TYR A 18 -2.88 21.41 58.66
C TYR A 18 -2.08 21.06 59.92
N GLU A 19 -2.58 20.13 60.74
CA GLU A 19 -1.93 19.62 61.96
C GLU A 19 -1.45 18.17 61.71
N GLY A 20 -0.42 17.97 60.86
CA GLY A 20 0.06 16.64 60.46
C GLY A 20 1.43 16.26 61.03
N LEU A 21 1.66 14.96 61.26
CA LEU A 21 3.01 14.39 61.44
C LEU A 21 3.77 14.43 60.10
N PRO A 22 5.12 14.32 60.08
CA PRO A 22 5.88 14.28 58.82
C PRO A 22 5.35 13.23 57.81
N GLN A 23 4.87 12.09 58.30
CA GLN A 23 4.26 11.05 57.45
C GLN A 23 2.94 11.49 56.79
N ASP A 24 2.14 12.31 57.47
CA ASP A 24 0.89 12.82 56.91
C ASP A 24 1.19 13.76 55.73
N TYR A 25 2.24 14.57 55.87
CA TYR A 25 2.71 15.43 54.79
C TYR A 25 3.23 14.63 53.59
N VAL A 26 3.94 13.51 53.82
CA VAL A 26 4.33 12.58 52.74
C VAL A 26 3.10 12.01 52.01
N ASN A 27 2.04 11.65 52.74
CA ASN A 27 0.80 11.16 52.13
C ASN A 27 0.11 12.26 51.30
N LEU A 28 0.18 13.52 51.74
CA LEU A 28 -0.34 14.66 50.99
C LEU A 28 0.45 14.88 49.69
N LEU A 29 1.79 14.85 49.75
CA LEU A 29 2.66 14.94 48.59
C LEU A 29 2.36 13.84 47.58
N GLN A 30 2.25 12.58 48.03
CA GLN A 30 1.92 11.44 47.16
C GLN A 30 0.56 11.61 46.47
N ALA A 31 -0.45 12.06 47.21
CA ALA A 31 -1.79 12.29 46.66
C ALA A 31 -1.81 13.44 45.64
N ALA A 32 -1.06 14.52 45.93
CA ALA A 32 -0.91 15.66 45.03
C ALA A 32 -0.20 15.25 43.74
N ASP A 33 0.92 14.54 43.83
CA ASP A 33 1.66 14.01 42.67
C ASP A 33 0.80 13.14 41.78
N THR A 34 0.13 12.14 42.36
CA THR A 34 -0.78 11.27 41.61
C THR A 34 -1.85 12.07 40.85
N ALA A 35 -2.46 13.07 41.50
CA ALA A 35 -3.56 13.83 40.92
C ALA A 35 -3.09 14.85 39.86
N ILE A 36 -1.98 15.54 40.12
CA ILE A 36 -1.44 16.59 39.26
C ILE A 36 -0.82 15.95 38.01
N THR A 37 0.01 14.92 38.17
CA THR A 37 0.68 14.22 37.06
C THR A 37 -0.33 13.51 36.15
N ALA A 38 -1.42 12.97 36.69
CA ALA A 38 -2.51 12.42 35.89
C ALA A 38 -3.30 13.48 35.09
N ALA A 39 -3.36 14.72 35.59
CA ALA A 39 -4.03 15.83 34.90
C ALA A 39 -3.13 16.50 33.87
N ASP A 40 -1.82 16.58 34.13
CA ASP A 40 -0.80 17.15 33.27
C ASP A 40 0.57 16.56 33.62
N SER A 41 1.05 15.61 32.81
CA SER A 41 2.34 14.95 33.04
C SER A 41 3.56 15.87 32.80
N SER A 42 3.34 17.10 32.34
CA SER A 42 4.37 18.13 32.20
C SER A 42 4.39 19.15 33.34
N ALA A 43 3.46 19.03 34.30
CA ALA A 43 3.44 19.86 35.50
C ALA A 43 4.64 19.57 36.41
N VAL A 44 5.07 20.59 37.15
CA VAL A 44 6.19 20.52 38.08
C VAL A 44 5.66 20.77 39.49
N ILE A 45 5.97 19.87 40.40
CA ILE A 45 5.46 19.86 41.77
C ILE A 45 6.55 20.35 42.71
N THR A 46 6.23 21.34 43.55
CA THR A 46 7.16 21.82 44.58
C THR A 46 6.69 21.34 45.94
N SER A 47 7.64 21.05 46.84
CA SER A 47 7.30 20.96 48.27
C SER A 47 6.70 22.28 48.73
N GLY A 48 6.01 22.26 49.86
CA GLY A 48 5.60 23.46 50.57
C GLY A 48 6.83 24.18 51.08
N GLY A 49 6.76 25.51 51.12
CA GLY A 49 7.85 26.35 51.60
C GLY A 49 8.11 26.13 53.09
N ALA A 50 9.26 25.54 53.43
CA ALA A 50 9.74 25.41 54.81
C ALA A 50 9.84 26.77 55.54
N MET A 51 9.33 26.84 56.77
CA MET A 51 9.28 28.02 57.62
C MET A 51 10.67 28.43 58.15
N GLU A 52 10.87 29.74 58.34
CA GLU A 52 12.02 30.33 59.04
C GLU A 52 11.57 31.19 60.25
N PRO A 53 12.23 31.12 61.43
CA PRO A 53 13.51 30.45 61.72
C PRO A 53 13.45 28.93 61.83
N LEU A 54 14.31 28.26 61.05
CA LEU A 54 14.39 26.80 60.98
C LEU A 54 15.17 26.23 62.19
N GLY A 55 14.48 26.13 63.32
CA GLY A 55 14.99 25.49 64.55
C GLY A 55 15.20 23.98 64.40
N GLU A 56 15.83 23.35 65.39
CA GLU A 56 16.18 21.92 65.32
C GLU A 56 14.95 21.00 65.20
N ASP A 57 13.82 21.36 65.82
CA ASP A 57 12.58 20.60 65.73
C ASP A 57 12.00 20.64 64.30
N LEU A 58 12.07 21.80 63.63
CA LEU A 58 11.64 21.94 62.22
C LEU A 58 12.63 21.26 61.26
N LYS A 59 13.93 21.30 61.55
CA LYS A 59 14.92 20.49 60.82
C LYS A 59 14.64 19.00 60.97
N GLN A 60 14.18 18.56 62.14
CA GLN A 60 13.82 17.17 62.37
C GLN A 60 12.60 16.76 61.53
N PHE A 61 11.57 17.61 61.43
CA PHE A 61 10.43 17.38 60.55
C PHE A 61 10.87 17.05 59.12
N TRP A 62 11.72 17.90 58.53
CA TRP A 62 12.20 17.69 57.16
C TRP A 62 13.11 16.48 57.00
N ARG A 63 13.93 16.15 58.02
CA ARG A 63 14.68 14.87 58.02
C ARG A 63 13.73 13.67 57.98
N ASP A 64 12.64 13.72 58.73
CA ASP A 64 11.67 12.63 58.78
C ASP A 64 10.91 12.49 57.45
N VAL A 65 10.48 13.60 56.83
CA VAL A 65 9.85 13.61 55.49
C VAL A 65 10.73 12.90 54.46
N PHE A 66 12.03 13.23 54.40
CA PHE A 66 12.98 12.57 53.51
C PHE A 66 13.17 11.09 53.87
N SER A 67 13.24 10.76 55.16
CA SER A 67 13.40 9.36 55.60
C SER A 67 12.21 8.46 55.26
N PHE A 68 11.01 9.06 55.14
CA PHE A 68 9.77 8.38 54.75
C PHE A 68 9.55 8.35 53.22
N GLY A 69 10.52 8.83 52.44
CA GLY A 69 10.45 8.81 50.97
C GLY A 69 9.67 9.97 50.35
N GLY A 70 9.37 11.03 51.11
CA GLY A 70 8.62 12.19 50.61
C GLY A 70 9.26 12.90 49.42
N ASN A 71 10.58 12.82 49.29
CA ASN A 71 11.35 13.42 48.20
C ASN A 71 11.09 12.78 46.82
N ALA A 72 10.40 11.64 46.76
CA ALA A 72 9.98 11.03 45.50
C ALA A 72 8.78 11.74 44.86
N TYR A 73 8.03 12.54 45.63
CA TYR A 73 6.73 13.09 45.22
C TYR A 73 6.75 14.60 44.96
N PHE A 74 7.94 15.19 44.83
CA PHE A 74 8.10 16.56 44.37
C PHE A 74 9.37 16.70 43.52
N ASP A 75 9.33 17.64 42.60
CA ASP A 75 10.41 17.96 41.68
C ASP A 75 11.34 19.04 42.22
N VAL A 76 10.82 19.92 43.08
CA VAL A 76 11.53 21.09 43.61
C VAL A 76 11.42 21.15 45.13
N MET A 77 12.56 21.32 45.81
CA MET A 77 12.58 21.62 47.25
C MET A 77 12.37 23.12 47.46
N ASN A 78 11.39 23.47 48.28
CA ASN A 78 11.00 24.85 48.52
C ASN A 78 11.16 25.28 49.99
N PHE A 79 11.56 26.53 50.23
CA PHE A 79 11.65 27.10 51.58
C PHE A 79 11.51 28.63 51.60
N HIS A 80 11.21 29.16 52.78
CA HIS A 80 11.07 30.58 53.04
C HIS A 80 12.29 31.12 53.78
N TYR A 81 12.62 32.40 53.54
CA TYR A 81 13.59 33.12 54.35
C TYR A 81 13.09 34.53 54.68
N ASN A 82 12.39 34.64 55.80
CA ASN A 82 11.68 35.85 56.24
C ASN A 82 12.21 36.41 57.58
N SER A 83 13.44 36.07 57.95
CA SER A 83 14.07 36.34 59.25
C SER A 83 13.93 37.79 59.72
N GLU A 84 14.20 38.73 58.84
CA GLU A 84 14.15 40.16 59.14
C GLU A 84 12.72 40.68 59.24
N LYS A 85 11.78 40.15 58.43
CA LYS A 85 10.34 40.44 58.58
C LYS A 85 9.82 39.99 59.96
N ASN A 86 10.45 38.96 60.53
CA ASN A 86 10.13 38.39 61.84
C ASN A 86 10.96 39.01 62.99
N GLY A 87 11.74 40.07 62.74
CA GLY A 87 12.42 40.85 63.77
C GLY A 87 13.86 40.46 64.05
N ALA A 88 14.42 39.53 63.27
CA ALA A 88 15.83 39.19 63.37
C ALA A 88 16.74 40.25 62.73
N THR A 89 18.01 40.27 63.17
CA THR A 89 19.06 41.04 62.50
C THR A 89 19.51 40.28 61.25
N ALA A 90 19.68 40.98 60.13
CA ALA A 90 20.16 40.42 58.87
C ALA A 90 21.51 39.71 59.05
N ASN A 91 21.62 38.51 58.48
CA ASN A 91 22.74 37.60 58.75
C ASN A 91 22.89 36.57 57.61
N THR A 92 24.04 36.58 56.93
CA THR A 92 24.34 35.63 55.85
C THR A 92 24.62 34.22 56.37
N ASP A 93 25.33 34.05 57.50
CA ASP A 93 25.60 32.73 58.10
C ASP A 93 24.31 31.95 58.42
N ARG A 94 23.26 32.66 58.86
CA ARG A 94 21.94 32.06 59.12
C ARG A 94 21.31 31.55 57.84
N TYR A 95 21.30 32.38 56.79
CA TYR A 95 20.79 32.02 55.48
C TYR A 95 21.55 30.84 54.89
N GLU A 96 22.88 30.89 54.89
CA GLU A 96 23.74 29.80 54.45
C GLU A 96 23.50 28.52 55.25
N GLY A 97 23.29 28.61 56.56
CA GLY A 97 22.98 27.45 57.40
C GLY A 97 21.65 26.77 57.04
N VAL A 98 20.67 27.49 56.50
CA VAL A 98 19.43 26.92 55.97
C VAL A 98 19.70 26.22 54.63
N LEU A 99 20.41 26.88 53.73
CA LEU A 99 20.78 26.34 52.42
C LEU A 99 21.65 25.08 52.54
N ASP A 100 22.64 25.09 53.43
CA ASP A 100 23.54 23.96 53.66
C ASP A 100 22.79 22.76 54.27
N PHE A 101 21.75 23.00 55.07
CA PHE A 101 20.90 21.95 55.63
C PHE A 101 20.10 21.24 54.53
N PHE A 102 19.31 21.97 53.75
CA PHE A 102 18.51 21.38 52.67
C PHE A 102 19.38 20.82 51.54
N GLY A 103 20.43 21.55 51.16
CA GLY A 103 21.48 21.05 50.25
C GLY A 103 22.11 19.75 50.74
N GLY A 104 22.29 19.61 52.07
CA GLY A 104 22.77 18.39 52.70
C GLY A 104 21.79 17.22 52.60
N LEU A 105 20.49 17.45 52.80
CA LEU A 105 19.45 16.43 52.67
C LEU A 105 19.38 15.87 51.24
N MET A 106 19.43 16.75 50.23
CA MET A 106 19.31 16.33 48.82
C MET A 106 20.56 15.60 48.30
N ARG A 107 21.77 15.94 48.78
CA ARG A 107 23.00 15.20 48.41
C ARG A 107 23.02 13.74 48.87
N GLY A 108 22.15 13.36 49.82
CA GLY A 108 21.96 11.98 50.26
C GLY A 108 20.93 11.20 49.45
N ALA A 109 20.18 11.86 48.56
CA ALA A 109 19.18 11.24 47.69
C ALA A 109 19.79 10.86 46.32
N ALA A 110 19.17 9.91 45.62
CA ALA A 110 19.62 9.47 44.29
C ALA A 110 19.51 10.59 43.23
N ASP A 111 18.56 11.51 43.41
CA ASP A 111 18.30 12.64 42.52
C ASP A 111 18.46 13.98 43.25
N VAL A 112 19.40 14.81 42.82
CA VAL A 112 19.57 16.18 43.35
C VAL A 112 18.47 17.06 42.75
N LYS A 113 17.52 17.48 43.58
CA LYS A 113 16.40 18.34 43.19
C LYS A 113 16.82 19.83 43.21
N PRO A 114 16.28 20.69 42.31
CA PRO A 114 16.46 22.14 42.39
C PRO A 114 15.84 22.73 43.67
N MET A 115 16.40 23.85 44.14
CA MET A 115 15.93 24.60 45.31
C MET A 115 15.28 25.92 44.91
N TRP A 116 14.08 26.21 45.40
CA TRP A 116 13.41 27.50 45.22
C TRP A 116 13.17 28.19 46.56
N ILE A 117 13.06 29.52 46.50
CA ILE A 117 12.66 30.37 47.62
C ILE A 117 11.38 31.12 47.26
N THR A 118 10.23 30.58 47.67
CA THR A 118 8.91 31.18 47.37
C THR A 118 8.56 32.38 48.24
N GLU A 119 9.27 32.58 49.35
CA GLU A 119 9.19 33.82 50.13
C GLU A 119 10.56 34.27 50.62
N LEU A 120 10.93 35.51 50.30
CA LEU A 120 12.18 36.14 50.74
C LEU A 120 11.90 37.52 51.35
N GLY A 121 12.39 37.76 52.56
CA GLY A 121 11.97 38.90 53.36
C GLY A 121 13.08 39.72 54.00
N THR A 122 13.33 40.90 53.43
CA THR A 122 13.90 42.07 54.12
C THR A 122 13.03 43.30 53.83
N TYR A 123 13.09 44.34 54.66
CA TYR A 123 12.15 45.47 54.60
C TYR A 123 12.87 46.82 54.54
N ALA A 124 12.17 47.86 54.09
CA ALA A 124 12.63 49.24 54.19
C ALA A 124 11.62 50.11 54.94
N GLY A 125 12.09 51.21 55.52
CA GLY A 125 11.24 52.10 56.32
C GLY A 125 11.14 51.68 57.78
N ALA A 126 10.03 52.03 58.43
CA ALA A 126 9.82 51.83 59.87
C ALA A 126 8.50 51.09 60.14
N PRO A 127 8.41 49.79 59.80
CA PRO A 127 7.18 49.03 59.95
C PRO A 127 6.83 48.72 61.41
N VAL A 128 5.65 48.14 61.62
CA VAL A 128 5.22 47.58 62.90
C VAL A 128 4.94 46.07 62.81
N ASP A 129 5.02 45.38 63.95
CA ASP A 129 4.50 44.01 64.10
C ASP A 129 2.96 43.96 64.05
N GLU A 130 2.41 42.75 64.09
CA GLU A 130 0.97 42.46 64.16
C GLU A 130 0.25 43.06 65.39
N HIS A 131 1.00 43.48 66.41
CA HIS A 131 0.51 44.13 67.63
C HIS A 131 0.71 45.67 67.61
N GLY A 132 1.27 46.23 66.55
CA GLY A 132 1.54 47.66 66.40
C GLY A 132 2.84 48.15 67.07
N ASN A 133 3.74 47.26 67.48
CA ASN A 133 5.04 47.64 68.04
C ASN A 133 6.04 47.97 66.91
N PRO A 134 6.86 49.03 67.04
CA PRO A 134 7.75 49.49 65.99
C PRO A 134 8.97 48.58 65.80
N PHE A 135 9.30 48.29 64.53
CA PHE A 135 10.56 47.67 64.12
C PHE A 135 11.69 48.71 63.95
N PRO A 136 12.97 48.27 63.97
CA PRO A 136 14.09 49.14 63.61
C PRO A 136 13.91 49.75 62.22
N THR A 137 14.22 51.04 62.07
CA THR A 137 14.15 51.70 60.76
C THR A 137 15.29 51.25 59.85
N GLN A 138 14.97 50.82 58.63
CA GLN A 138 15.94 50.38 57.61
C GLN A 138 15.85 51.26 56.35
N THR A 139 16.97 51.46 55.65
CA THR A 139 17.01 52.22 54.39
C THR A 139 16.65 51.30 53.21
N GLU A 140 16.20 51.87 52.09
CA GLU A 140 16.04 51.07 50.86
C GLU A 140 17.36 50.53 50.33
N GLU A 141 18.48 51.23 50.58
CA GLU A 141 19.83 50.73 50.29
C GLU A 141 20.16 49.48 51.10
N PHE A 142 19.79 49.44 52.39
CA PHE A 142 19.95 48.24 53.21
C PHE A 142 19.13 47.09 52.62
N GLN A 143 17.85 47.32 52.32
CA GLN A 143 16.97 46.32 51.73
C GLN A 143 17.54 45.75 50.42
N ALA A 144 17.91 46.63 49.49
CA ALA A 144 18.45 46.25 48.18
C ALA A 144 19.79 45.50 48.30
N SER A 145 20.69 45.98 49.16
CA SER A 145 22.00 45.35 49.42
C SER A 145 21.85 43.92 49.96
N TRP A 146 20.94 43.70 50.92
CA TRP A 146 20.72 42.39 51.52
C TRP A 146 20.00 41.42 50.60
N TYR A 147 19.01 41.87 49.84
CA TYR A 147 18.42 41.02 48.80
C TYR A 147 19.50 40.54 47.83
N LEU A 148 20.33 41.43 47.27
CA LEU A 148 21.40 41.02 46.34
C LEU A 148 22.34 39.97 46.95
N ARG A 149 22.71 40.11 48.23
CA ARG A 149 23.51 39.10 48.94
C ARG A 149 22.79 37.76 48.99
N TYR A 150 21.50 37.74 49.34
CA TYR A 150 20.71 36.51 49.41
C TYR A 150 20.58 35.82 48.05
N TYR A 151 20.34 36.60 46.98
CA TYR A 151 20.34 36.08 45.61
C TYR A 151 21.69 35.43 45.27
N VAL A 152 22.79 36.17 45.42
CA VAL A 152 24.13 35.72 45.03
C VAL A 152 24.57 34.49 45.83
N ILE A 153 24.40 34.52 47.15
CA ILE A 153 24.72 33.39 48.03
C ILE A 153 23.88 32.18 47.65
N GLY A 154 22.56 32.34 47.50
CA GLY A 154 21.72 31.19 47.20
C GLY A 154 21.98 30.60 45.81
N PHE A 155 22.25 31.42 44.78
CA PHE A 155 22.68 30.91 43.47
C PHE A 155 23.96 30.07 43.60
N SER A 156 24.95 30.52 44.40
CA SER A 156 26.18 29.76 44.65
C SER A 156 25.97 28.42 45.37
N LYS A 157 24.83 28.28 46.07
CA LYS A 157 24.45 27.08 46.82
C LYS A 157 23.41 26.22 46.10
N GLY A 158 23.01 26.58 44.88
CA GLY A 158 22.09 25.80 44.03
C GLY A 158 20.62 26.21 44.10
N VAL A 159 20.30 27.40 44.61
CA VAL A 159 18.96 27.99 44.44
C VAL A 159 18.77 28.41 43.00
N ASP A 160 17.65 28.02 42.39
CA ASP A 160 17.32 28.28 40.99
C ASP A 160 16.37 29.49 40.84
N LYS A 161 15.37 29.63 41.73
CA LYS A 161 14.35 30.68 41.63
C LYS A 161 14.00 31.33 42.97
N TYR A 162 13.56 32.58 42.88
CA TYR A 162 13.14 33.40 44.01
C TYR A 162 11.84 34.13 43.70
N PHE A 163 11.00 34.29 44.72
CA PHE A 163 9.70 34.95 44.61
C PHE A 163 9.57 36.02 45.71
N PRO A 164 10.09 37.24 45.50
CA PRO A 164 9.92 38.33 46.46
C PRO A 164 8.52 38.96 46.37
N ASP A 165 8.08 39.61 47.45
CA ASP A 165 6.78 40.29 47.48
C ASP A 165 6.71 41.45 46.47
N LEU A 166 5.81 41.40 45.50
CA LEU A 166 5.73 42.41 44.44
C LEU A 166 4.98 43.69 44.87
N TRP A 167 3.67 43.57 45.13
CA TRP A 167 2.78 44.69 45.45
C TRP A 167 1.55 44.19 46.20
N GLY A 168 0.94 45.05 47.03
CA GLY A 168 -0.37 44.77 47.62
C GLY A 168 -1.05 46.03 48.15
N ALA A 169 -2.37 46.12 47.95
CA ALA A 169 -3.17 47.26 48.38
C ALA A 169 -3.23 47.36 49.92
N ALA A 170 -3.01 48.57 50.44
CA ALA A 170 -3.23 48.89 51.85
C ALA A 170 -4.21 50.08 51.97
N PRO A 171 -5.03 50.16 53.04
CA PRO A 171 -5.89 51.30 53.28
C PRO A 171 -5.08 52.62 53.35
N PRO A 172 -5.54 53.73 52.76
CA PRO A 172 -4.84 55.01 52.84
C PRO A 172 -4.61 55.44 54.30
N GLY A 173 -3.34 55.67 54.65
CA GLY A 173 -2.93 56.06 56.00
C GLY A 173 -2.76 54.90 56.99
N ALA A 174 -2.87 53.64 56.54
CA ALA A 174 -2.44 52.50 57.33
C ALA A 174 -0.92 52.55 57.55
N GLN A 175 -0.49 52.23 58.77
CA GLN A 175 0.93 52.07 59.09
C GLN A 175 1.45 50.82 58.37
N GLU A 176 2.64 50.88 57.76
CA GLU A 176 3.21 49.73 57.06
C GLU A 176 3.49 48.58 58.03
N SER A 177 2.99 47.38 57.71
CA SER A 177 3.45 46.13 58.34
C SER A 177 4.80 45.73 57.76
N THR A 178 5.51 44.81 58.42
CA THR A 178 6.77 44.25 57.90
C THR A 178 6.61 43.59 56.53
N ILE A 179 5.48 42.95 56.27
CA ILE A 179 5.13 42.37 54.95
C ILE A 179 4.86 43.45 53.89
N SER A 180 4.26 44.59 54.27
CA SER A 180 4.03 45.67 53.31
C SER A 180 5.34 46.41 52.99
N ALA A 181 6.23 46.47 53.97
CA ALA A 181 7.54 47.12 53.89
C ALA A 181 8.60 46.29 53.13
N SER A 182 8.37 44.98 52.90
CA SER A 182 9.24 44.12 52.07
C SER A 182 8.99 44.23 50.57
N ARG A 183 7.86 44.81 50.16
CA ARG A 183 7.43 44.82 48.75
C ARG A 183 8.32 45.66 47.86
N LEU A 184 8.56 45.21 46.62
CA LEU A 184 9.25 45.97 45.57
C LEU A 184 8.54 47.28 45.24
N ILE A 185 7.20 47.26 45.32
CA ILE A 185 6.33 48.39 45.02
C ILE A 185 5.48 48.68 46.26
N THR A 186 5.52 49.93 46.71
CA THR A 186 4.70 50.41 47.83
C THR A 186 3.21 50.34 47.50
N SER A 187 2.34 50.40 48.51
CA SER A 187 0.89 50.37 48.31
C SER A 187 0.35 51.53 47.46
N ASP A 188 1.09 52.64 47.36
CA ASP A 188 0.80 53.80 46.51
C ASP A 188 1.55 53.79 45.17
N TYR A 189 2.03 52.63 44.74
CA TYR A 189 2.68 52.38 43.44
C TYR A 189 4.05 53.06 43.24
N ASN A 190 4.73 53.49 44.31
CA ASN A 190 6.12 53.91 44.21
C ASN A 190 7.04 52.69 44.16
N VAL A 191 8.00 52.73 43.25
CA VAL A 191 8.98 51.66 43.06
C VAL A 191 10.16 51.90 44.01
N ARG A 192 10.51 50.89 44.82
CA ARG A 192 11.66 50.95 45.74
C ARG A 192 12.97 50.66 45.03
N LEU A 193 14.10 51.08 45.61
CA LEU A 193 15.45 50.83 45.09
C LEU A 193 15.69 49.35 44.75
N PHE A 194 15.23 48.43 45.59
CA PHE A 194 15.43 46.99 45.37
C PHE A 194 14.87 46.51 44.01
N PHE A 195 13.76 47.06 43.51
CA PHE A 195 13.25 46.72 42.18
C PHE A 195 14.30 46.99 41.08
N TYR A 196 14.99 48.12 41.16
CA TYR A 196 16.03 48.48 40.19
C TYR A 196 17.29 47.64 40.37
N SER A 197 17.69 47.38 41.62
CA SER A 197 18.83 46.50 41.91
C SER A 197 18.58 45.06 41.47
N GLN A 198 17.34 44.55 41.54
CA GLN A 198 16.97 43.26 40.97
C GLN A 198 17.10 43.27 39.44
N LYS A 199 16.60 44.31 38.76
CA LYS A 199 16.77 44.45 37.31
C LYS A 199 18.24 44.52 36.89
N LEU A 200 19.07 45.17 37.70
CA LEU A 200 20.52 45.19 37.52
C LEU A 200 21.13 43.78 37.67
N LEU A 201 20.74 43.02 38.71
CA LEU A 201 21.19 41.65 38.88
C LEU A 201 20.79 40.76 37.69
N GLU A 202 19.53 40.84 37.24
CA GLU A 202 19.03 40.12 36.06
C GLU A 202 19.86 40.46 34.81
N ASN A 203 20.19 41.74 34.62
CA ASN A 203 21.01 42.17 33.49
C ASN A 203 22.47 41.68 33.58
N LYS A 204 23.07 41.71 34.77
CA LYS A 204 24.51 41.41 34.95
C LYS A 204 24.81 39.93 35.03
N ILE A 205 23.95 39.16 35.69
CA ILE A 205 24.19 37.74 35.96
C ILE A 205 23.00 36.84 35.66
N GLY A 206 21.89 37.34 35.08
CA GLY A 206 20.68 36.52 34.86
C GLY A 206 20.85 35.35 33.89
N ALA A 207 21.82 35.41 32.98
CA ALA A 207 22.15 34.35 32.01
C ALA A 207 23.41 33.54 32.40
N PHE A 208 23.74 33.48 33.70
CA PHE A 208 24.92 32.75 34.14
C PHE A 208 24.80 31.24 33.90
N THR A 209 25.90 30.60 33.54
CA THR A 209 26.01 29.14 33.35
C THR A 209 26.85 28.48 34.43
N SER A 210 27.56 29.26 35.23
CA SER A 210 28.34 28.78 36.37
C SER A 210 28.50 29.85 37.43
N VAL A 211 28.65 29.43 38.70
CA VAL A 211 28.91 30.31 39.84
C VAL A 211 29.92 29.65 40.76
N ALA A 212 30.86 30.43 41.30
CA ALA A 212 31.84 29.99 42.27
C ALA A 212 32.00 31.03 43.39
N GLU A 213 31.92 30.57 44.64
CA GLU A 213 32.33 31.35 45.81
C GLU A 213 33.87 31.34 45.89
N LEU A 214 34.48 32.52 45.88
CA LEU A 214 35.94 32.69 45.95
C LEU A 214 36.43 32.90 47.39
N ALA A 215 35.65 33.67 48.15
CA ALA A 215 35.81 33.98 49.57
C ALA A 215 34.48 34.56 50.09
N ASP A 216 34.37 34.75 51.41
CA ASP A 216 33.22 35.45 52.01
C ASP A 216 33.01 36.82 51.34
N GLY A 217 31.79 37.01 50.82
CA GLY A 217 31.38 38.19 50.06
C GLY A 217 31.97 38.33 48.65
N GLN A 218 32.58 37.29 48.08
CA GLN A 218 33.24 37.34 46.77
C GLN A 218 32.84 36.17 45.88
N TYR A 219 32.14 36.47 44.79
CA TYR A 219 31.56 35.46 43.89
C TYR A 219 31.95 35.74 42.44
N ARG A 220 32.14 34.66 41.67
CA ARG A 220 32.41 34.71 40.22
C ARG A 220 31.32 33.96 39.47
N PHE A 221 30.67 34.64 38.54
CA PHE A 221 29.67 34.09 37.63
C PHE A 221 30.25 33.99 36.22
N GLY A 222 30.08 32.84 35.57
CA GLY A 222 30.35 32.69 34.14
C GLY A 222 29.10 33.04 33.35
N VAL A 223 29.16 34.08 32.52
CA VAL A 223 28.07 34.60 31.69
C VAL A 223 28.61 34.73 30.27
N GLY A 224 27.94 34.17 29.26
CA GLY A 224 28.31 34.39 27.85
C GLY A 224 29.75 34.05 27.44
N GLY A 225 30.48 33.22 28.21
CA GLY A 225 31.90 32.92 27.99
C GLY A 225 32.89 33.88 28.67
N GLN A 226 32.41 34.84 29.46
CA GLN A 226 33.22 35.75 30.29
C GLN A 226 32.84 35.66 31.78
N ASN A 227 33.65 36.29 32.63
CA ASN A 227 33.42 36.30 34.09
C ASN A 227 32.84 37.65 34.54
N VAL A 228 31.76 37.59 35.30
CA VAL A 228 31.19 38.70 36.08
C VAL A 228 31.41 38.42 37.56
N TYR A 229 32.06 39.33 38.27
CA TYR A 229 32.33 39.18 39.70
C TYR A 229 31.35 40.00 40.52
N VAL A 230 30.81 39.45 41.60
CA VAL A 230 29.99 40.19 42.56
C VAL A 230 30.71 40.22 43.90
N LEU A 231 31.08 41.42 44.35
CA LEU A 231 32.02 41.61 45.46
C LEU A 231 31.46 42.59 46.51
N TRP A 232 31.61 42.26 47.79
CA TRP A 232 31.38 43.15 48.93
C TRP A 232 32.28 42.80 50.12
N GLY A 233 32.17 43.58 51.19
CA GLY A 233 32.87 43.36 52.45
C GLY A 233 34.26 43.98 52.50
N SER A 234 35.04 43.57 53.51
CA SER A 234 36.36 44.15 53.81
C SER A 234 37.54 43.37 53.22
N GLY A 235 37.28 42.40 52.34
CA GLY A 235 38.31 41.58 51.70
C GLY A 235 39.14 42.34 50.67
N SER A 236 40.30 41.78 50.28
CA SER A 236 41.02 42.25 49.10
C SER A 236 40.31 41.80 47.82
N VAL A 237 40.36 42.63 46.77
CA VAL A 237 39.88 42.24 45.43
C VAL A 237 40.56 40.92 45.00
N PRO A 238 39.81 39.93 44.49
CA PRO A 238 40.38 38.66 44.02
C PRO A 238 41.56 38.85 43.07
N ALA A 239 42.63 38.07 43.27
CA ALA A 239 43.88 38.22 42.49
C ALA A 239 43.72 37.95 40.98
N GLU A 240 42.66 37.24 40.59
CA GLU A 240 42.32 36.98 39.18
C GLU A 240 41.70 38.19 38.47
N ILE A 241 41.23 39.19 39.21
CA ILE A 241 40.73 40.45 38.65
C ILE A 241 41.92 41.39 38.42
N THR A 242 42.29 41.55 37.15
CA THR A 242 43.45 42.35 36.74
C THR A 242 43.10 43.31 35.59
N GLY A 243 43.99 44.26 35.30
CA GLY A 243 43.82 45.18 34.16
C GLY A 243 42.80 46.29 34.41
N THR A 244 42.13 46.73 33.35
CA THR A 244 41.05 47.72 33.41
C THR A 244 39.72 46.97 33.52
N VAL A 245 38.91 47.37 34.49
CA VAL A 245 37.62 46.76 34.79
C VAL A 245 36.52 47.80 34.77
N LYS A 246 35.32 47.33 34.44
CA LYS A 246 34.08 48.07 34.58
C LYS A 246 33.44 47.66 35.91
N VAL A 247 33.13 48.63 36.75
CA VAL A 247 32.53 48.42 38.08
C VAL A 247 31.17 49.09 38.10
N THR A 248 30.11 48.32 38.36
CA THR A 248 28.74 48.80 38.50
C THR A 248 28.31 48.69 39.95
N ASP A 249 27.88 49.80 40.55
CA ASP A 249 27.38 49.80 41.93
C ASP A 249 25.90 49.38 42.02
N LEU A 250 25.39 49.26 43.25
CA LEU A 250 23.99 48.88 43.55
C LEU A 250 22.94 49.78 42.87
N TYR A 251 23.31 51.02 42.54
CA TYR A 251 22.45 52.01 41.89
C TYR A 251 22.51 51.94 40.36
N GLY A 252 23.34 51.05 39.80
CA GLY A 252 23.57 50.93 38.36
C GLY A 252 24.57 51.96 37.82
N VAL A 253 25.29 52.68 38.68
CA VAL A 253 26.31 53.64 38.24
C VAL A 253 27.57 52.88 37.87
N GLU A 254 28.03 53.08 36.63
CA GLU A 254 29.20 52.40 36.09
C GLU A 254 30.42 53.30 36.08
N GLN A 255 31.56 52.74 36.49
CA GLN A 255 32.86 53.39 36.41
C GLN A 255 33.90 52.45 35.81
N THR A 256 34.76 52.97 34.94
CA THR A 256 35.91 52.25 34.41
C THR A 256 37.14 52.63 35.20
N ILE A 257 37.75 51.66 35.88
CA ILE A 257 38.92 51.88 36.73
C ILE A 257 39.95 50.76 36.51
N ALA A 258 41.19 51.00 36.93
CA ALA A 258 42.14 49.90 37.06
C ALA A 258 41.68 48.98 38.22
N ALA A 259 41.75 47.66 38.04
CA ALA A 259 41.41 46.68 39.07
C ALA A 259 42.17 46.93 40.39
N SER A 260 43.41 47.42 40.30
CA SER A 260 44.25 47.79 41.45
C SER A 260 43.76 49.02 42.23
N ALA A 261 42.83 49.79 41.67
CA ALA A 261 42.22 50.97 42.30
C ALA A 261 40.84 50.67 42.89
N LEU A 262 40.29 49.47 42.69
CA LEU A 262 39.01 49.07 43.26
C LEU A 262 39.13 48.83 44.78
N THR A 263 38.26 49.49 45.55
CA THR A 263 38.09 49.26 46.99
C THR A 263 36.72 48.66 47.26
N LEU A 264 36.65 47.56 48.01
CA LEU A 264 35.39 46.94 48.41
C LEU A 264 34.78 47.67 49.61
N GLY A 265 33.45 47.75 49.63
CA GLY A 265 32.66 48.31 50.72
C GLY A 265 31.51 47.37 51.10
N ASP A 266 30.63 47.83 51.98
CA ASP A 266 29.55 46.97 52.48
C ASP A 266 28.54 46.59 51.39
N ASN A 267 28.29 47.43 50.38
CA ASN A 267 27.34 47.11 49.33
C ASN A 267 27.96 46.26 48.21
N PRO A 268 27.21 45.28 47.66
CA PRO A 268 27.62 44.54 46.47
C PRO A 268 27.91 45.47 45.28
N VAL A 269 29.01 45.17 44.58
CA VAL A 269 29.35 45.75 43.26
C VAL A 269 29.57 44.64 42.25
N PHE A 270 29.18 44.89 40.99
CA PHE A 270 29.48 44.02 39.86
C PHE A 270 30.78 44.48 39.20
N VAL A 271 31.67 43.55 38.88
CA VAL A 271 32.98 43.84 38.26
C VAL A 271 33.17 42.96 37.05
N GLU A 272 33.48 43.58 35.91
CA GLU A 272 33.62 42.92 34.61
C GLU A 272 34.94 43.34 33.96
N ALA A 273 35.62 42.40 33.29
CA ALA A 273 36.78 42.73 32.48
C ALA A 273 36.33 43.53 31.24
N GLN A 274 37.02 44.61 30.90
CA GLN A 274 36.72 45.36 29.68
C GLN A 274 37.36 44.68 28.47
N ALA A 275 36.54 44.18 27.54
CA ALA A 275 36.99 43.58 26.27
C ALA A 275 37.63 44.63 25.33
N ALA A 276 38.44 44.16 24.36
CA ALA A 276 38.93 44.99 23.26
C ALA A 276 37.75 45.44 22.36
N ALA A 277 37.89 46.58 21.67
CA ALA A 277 36.84 47.09 20.79
C ALA A 277 36.51 46.09 19.68
N ASP A 278 35.22 45.83 19.48
CA ASP A 278 34.70 45.07 18.35
C ASP A 278 34.88 45.85 17.05
N THR A 279 35.38 45.18 16.02
CA THR A 279 35.70 45.77 14.71
C THR A 279 35.21 44.93 13.54
N THR A 280 34.53 43.81 13.80
CA THR A 280 33.92 42.96 12.77
C THR A 280 32.48 43.39 12.54
N GLY A 281 31.95 43.16 11.35
CA GLY A 281 30.55 43.43 11.06
C GLY A 281 29.73 42.15 11.09
N PRO A 282 28.42 42.26 11.34
CA PRO A 282 27.53 41.11 11.39
C PRO A 282 27.41 40.44 10.01
N ARG A 283 27.12 39.14 9.98
CA ARG A 283 26.96 38.34 8.75
C ARG A 283 25.66 37.56 8.79
N VAL A 284 25.07 37.33 7.62
CA VAL A 284 23.94 36.42 7.48
C VAL A 284 24.46 34.99 7.54
N THR A 285 23.99 34.19 8.50
CA THR A 285 24.38 32.78 8.65
C THR A 285 23.38 31.82 8.01
N ASP A 286 22.13 32.25 7.85
CA ASP A 286 21.06 31.45 7.26
C ASP A 286 19.95 32.33 6.65
N LEU A 287 19.23 31.79 5.68
CA LEU A 287 18.05 32.40 5.08
C LEU A 287 16.96 31.34 4.88
N THR A 288 15.74 31.64 5.27
CA THR A 288 14.56 30.79 5.01
C THR A 288 13.52 31.59 4.21
N PRO A 289 13.12 31.18 2.99
CA PRO A 289 13.61 30.01 2.24
C PRO A 289 15.10 30.08 1.90
N ALA A 290 15.75 28.91 1.82
CA ALA A 290 17.17 28.81 1.52
C ALA A 290 17.50 29.42 0.14
N PRO A 291 18.68 30.04 -0.03
CA PRO A 291 19.05 30.64 -1.31
C PRO A 291 19.10 29.62 -2.44
N GLY A 292 18.34 29.88 -3.50
CA GLY A 292 18.20 29.02 -4.67
C GLY A 292 17.14 27.92 -4.52
N ALA A 293 16.50 27.79 -3.35
CA ALA A 293 15.46 26.80 -3.13
C ALA A 293 14.19 27.13 -3.95
N THR A 294 13.51 26.07 -4.37
CA THR A 294 12.13 26.12 -4.85
C THR A 294 11.22 25.64 -3.71
N VAL A 295 10.21 26.42 -3.34
CA VAL A 295 9.33 26.12 -2.20
C VAL A 295 7.85 26.26 -2.57
N GLY A 296 7.00 25.44 -1.94
CA GLY A 296 5.54 25.39 -2.08
C GLY A 296 4.82 26.68 -1.67
N SER A 297 5.28 27.23 -0.56
CA SER A 297 4.72 28.42 0.09
C SER A 297 5.81 29.11 0.92
N ALA A 298 5.69 30.44 1.07
CA ALA A 298 6.53 31.19 2.00
C ALA A 298 5.67 32.25 2.69
N ALA A 299 5.24 31.95 3.92
CA ALA A 299 4.47 32.86 4.75
C ALA A 299 5.34 33.99 5.33
N THR A 300 6.65 33.73 5.49
CA THR A 300 7.65 34.68 5.96
C THR A 300 8.98 34.41 5.25
N VAL A 301 9.82 35.43 5.16
CA VAL A 301 11.23 35.29 4.77
C VAL A 301 12.08 35.71 5.97
N VAL A 302 12.97 34.84 6.44
CA VAL A 302 13.75 35.03 7.67
C VAL A 302 15.25 35.00 7.34
N ALA A 303 15.99 36.00 7.81
CA ALA A 303 17.46 35.99 7.80
C ALA A 303 17.98 35.87 9.24
N THR A 304 18.96 35.00 9.45
CA THR A 304 19.63 34.78 10.74
C THR A 304 21.04 35.35 10.69
N PHE A 305 21.51 35.94 11.79
CA PHE A 305 22.82 36.58 11.89
C PHE A 305 23.74 35.87 12.90
N ASP A 306 25.05 36.04 12.76
CA ASP A 306 26.06 35.49 13.70
C ASP A 306 26.20 36.31 14.99
N GLU A 307 25.59 37.48 15.06
CA GLU A 307 25.58 38.38 16.21
C GLU A 307 24.39 39.35 16.18
N ASP A 308 24.15 40.04 17.31
CA ASP A 308 23.01 40.94 17.49
C ASP A 308 23.19 42.27 16.71
N LEU A 309 22.15 42.62 15.93
CA LEU A 309 22.06 43.87 15.18
C LEU A 309 21.56 45.03 16.06
N ALA A 310 21.98 46.25 15.74
CA ALA A 310 21.34 47.45 16.26
C ALA A 310 19.88 47.51 15.77
N PRO A 311 18.86 47.35 16.64
CA PRO A 311 17.48 47.12 16.18
C PRO A 311 16.90 48.29 15.37
N ALA A 312 17.39 49.51 15.61
CA ALA A 312 16.98 50.70 14.87
C ALA A 312 17.41 50.71 13.38
N THR A 313 18.32 49.81 12.99
CA THR A 313 18.86 49.71 11.64
C THR A 313 18.13 48.69 10.75
N VAL A 314 17.29 47.84 11.34
CA VAL A 314 16.54 46.80 10.64
C VAL A 314 15.09 47.23 10.45
N SER A 315 14.66 47.40 9.21
CA SER A 315 13.31 47.88 8.86
C SER A 315 12.93 47.47 7.43
N GLY A 316 11.70 47.76 7.00
CA GLY A 316 11.28 47.56 5.60
C GLY A 316 12.05 48.42 4.58
N ALA A 317 12.84 49.41 5.02
CA ALA A 317 13.73 50.14 4.13
C ALA A 317 15.07 49.41 3.88
N THR A 318 15.49 48.56 4.81
CA THR A 318 16.82 47.94 4.85
C THR A 318 16.79 46.42 4.70
N TYR A 319 15.62 45.79 4.80
CA TYR A 319 15.35 44.41 4.42
C TYR A 319 14.17 44.44 3.45
N LYS A 320 14.39 43.97 2.21
CA LYS A 320 13.37 43.91 1.16
C LYS A 320 13.26 42.53 0.52
N VAL A 321 12.06 42.25 0.02
CA VAL A 321 11.78 41.11 -0.85
C VAL A 321 11.19 41.65 -2.16
N PHE A 322 11.64 41.12 -3.29
CA PHE A 322 11.22 41.54 -4.64
C PHE A 322 10.62 40.36 -5.40
N SER A 323 9.61 40.61 -6.22
CA SER A 323 8.88 39.59 -7.01
C SER A 323 9.09 39.71 -8.52
N GLY A 324 9.92 40.65 -8.97
CA GLY A 324 10.24 40.81 -10.38
C GLY A 324 11.42 41.74 -10.62
N LYS A 325 12.30 41.34 -11.55
CA LYS A 325 13.43 42.12 -12.03
C LYS A 325 12.94 43.40 -12.69
N GLY A 326 13.66 44.49 -12.48
CA GLY A 326 13.44 45.78 -13.13
C GLY A 326 13.60 45.75 -14.66
N LEU A 327 13.64 46.93 -15.28
CA LEU A 327 13.76 47.09 -16.74
C LEU A 327 15.12 46.62 -17.28
N ASP A 328 16.13 46.50 -16.43
CA ASP A 328 17.46 46.01 -16.78
C ASP A 328 17.59 44.48 -16.74
N GLY A 329 16.57 43.78 -16.22
CA GLY A 329 16.56 42.32 -16.10
C GLY A 329 17.54 41.77 -15.08
N GLN A 330 17.99 42.57 -14.11
CA GLN A 330 18.85 42.15 -13.00
C GLN A 330 18.19 42.44 -11.65
N TRP A 331 18.61 41.73 -10.61
CA TRP A 331 18.17 41.98 -9.23
C TRP A 331 19.12 42.98 -8.54
N GLY A 332 18.60 43.76 -7.60
CA GLY A 332 19.38 44.74 -6.81
C GLY A 332 19.32 46.17 -7.37
N GLY A 333 18.35 46.44 -8.25
CA GLY A 333 18.10 47.75 -8.87
C GLY A 333 16.97 48.52 -8.18
N GLY A 334 16.98 49.85 -8.28
CA GLY A 334 15.90 50.69 -7.76
C GLY A 334 14.57 50.58 -8.54
N ASP A 335 14.54 49.76 -9.59
CA ASP A 335 13.42 49.49 -10.49
C ASP A 335 12.80 48.10 -10.31
N ASP A 336 13.29 47.31 -9.36
CA ASP A 336 12.72 46.00 -8.99
C ASP A 336 11.32 46.15 -8.36
N VAL A 337 10.48 45.13 -8.56
CA VAL A 337 9.10 45.11 -8.04
C VAL A 337 9.11 44.64 -6.58
N GLU A 338 9.03 45.60 -5.65
CA GLU A 338 9.02 45.34 -4.20
C GLU A 338 7.71 44.68 -3.75
N VAL A 339 7.84 43.62 -2.92
CA VAL A 339 6.73 42.98 -2.23
C VAL A 339 6.39 43.81 -0.99
N ALA A 340 5.12 44.22 -0.85
CA ALA A 340 4.66 44.91 0.34
C ALA A 340 4.61 43.97 1.55
N GLY A 341 5.21 44.36 2.67
CA GLY A 341 5.25 43.58 3.91
C GLY A 341 5.78 44.36 5.11
N THR A 342 5.96 43.68 6.24
CA THR A 342 6.50 44.22 7.50
C THR A 342 7.75 43.46 7.93
N VAL A 343 8.72 44.15 8.51
CA VAL A 343 9.97 43.56 9.04
C VAL A 343 9.99 43.67 10.57
N VAL A 344 10.32 42.59 11.24
CA VAL A 344 10.51 42.52 12.70
C VAL A 344 11.88 41.90 12.98
N TYR A 345 12.62 42.47 13.94
CA TYR A 345 13.91 41.95 14.40
C TYR A 345 13.78 41.41 15.83
N ASP A 346 14.29 40.20 16.08
CA ASP A 346 14.36 39.57 17.41
C ASP A 346 15.83 39.38 17.83
N ALA A 347 16.27 40.21 18.76
CA ALA A 347 17.63 40.22 19.31
C ALA A 347 17.96 38.98 20.17
N ASN A 348 16.97 38.20 20.63
CA ASN A 348 17.26 36.97 21.38
C ASN A 348 17.57 35.79 20.45
N ALA A 349 17.11 35.88 19.21
CA ALA A 349 17.24 34.83 18.20
C ALA A 349 18.16 35.25 17.06
N ASP A 350 18.72 36.47 17.08
CA ASP A 350 19.51 37.08 16.01
C ASP A 350 18.85 36.92 14.64
N THR A 351 17.54 37.20 14.55
CA THR A 351 16.76 37.00 13.32
C THR A 351 15.98 38.25 12.90
N ALA A 352 15.97 38.51 11.59
CA ALA A 352 15.07 39.47 10.94
C ALA A 352 14.04 38.73 10.09
N THR A 353 12.76 38.96 10.38
CA THR A 353 11.63 38.33 9.69
C THR A 353 10.87 39.35 8.85
N PHE A 354 10.80 39.13 7.54
CA PHE A 354 9.89 39.79 6.62
C PHE A 354 8.59 38.99 6.51
N THR A 355 7.45 39.64 6.78
CA THR A 355 6.10 39.08 6.61
C THR A 355 5.40 39.81 5.46
N PRO A 356 5.09 39.14 4.33
CA PRO A 356 4.31 39.70 3.23
C PRO A 356 2.91 40.15 3.70
N SER A 357 2.41 41.24 3.14
CA SER A 357 1.06 41.75 3.43
C SER A 357 -0.07 40.97 2.73
N ALA A 358 0.29 40.14 1.76
CA ALA A 358 -0.56 39.16 1.09
C ALA A 358 0.27 37.92 0.76
N ALA A 359 -0.38 36.77 0.59
CA ALA A 359 0.30 35.53 0.19
C ALA A 359 1.08 35.74 -1.11
N LEU A 360 2.31 35.23 -1.14
CA LEU A 360 3.14 35.25 -2.34
C LEU A 360 2.52 34.37 -3.43
N VAL A 361 2.68 34.77 -4.68
CA VAL A 361 2.21 34.03 -5.86
C VAL A 361 3.37 33.31 -6.54
N PRO A 362 3.14 32.24 -7.31
CA PRO A 362 4.22 31.50 -7.96
C PRO A 362 5.12 32.41 -8.81
N GLY A 363 6.44 32.25 -8.70
CA GLY A 363 7.43 33.11 -9.36
C GLY A 363 8.79 33.15 -8.69
N GLU A 364 9.74 33.83 -9.32
CA GLU A 364 11.10 34.07 -8.79
C GLU A 364 11.11 35.30 -7.86
N TYR A 365 11.72 35.16 -6.69
CA TYR A 365 11.85 36.22 -5.70
C TYR A 365 13.32 36.50 -5.36
N ALA A 366 13.62 37.72 -4.94
CA ALA A 366 14.92 38.11 -4.40
C ALA A 366 14.78 38.74 -3.02
N VAL A 367 15.72 38.42 -2.13
CA VAL A 367 15.84 38.94 -0.77
C VAL A 367 17.07 39.84 -0.73
N TRP A 368 16.91 41.05 -0.21
CA TRP A 368 17.97 42.05 -0.17
C TRP A 368 18.10 42.68 1.22
N LEU A 369 19.34 42.82 1.72
CA LEU A 369 19.65 43.60 2.91
C LEU A 369 20.72 44.67 2.63
N ASP A 370 20.48 45.88 3.13
CA ASP A 370 21.37 47.06 2.98
C ASP A 370 22.55 47.04 3.97
N GLY A 371 23.61 46.32 3.64
CA GLY A 371 24.88 46.43 4.36
C GLY A 371 25.75 47.60 3.88
N THR A 372 25.38 48.25 2.76
CA THR A 372 26.15 49.34 2.17
C THR A 372 25.97 50.69 2.89
N ALA A 373 24.88 50.88 3.64
CA ALA A 373 24.66 52.15 4.33
C ALA A 373 24.01 52.06 5.72
N SER A 374 23.29 50.97 6.03
CA SER A 374 22.27 51.07 7.08
C SER A 374 22.34 50.00 8.16
N VAL A 375 22.41 48.71 7.82
CA VAL A 375 22.38 47.63 8.81
C VAL A 375 23.72 47.56 9.56
N THR A 376 23.67 47.67 10.90
CA THR A 376 24.86 47.58 11.77
C THR A 376 24.63 46.68 12.97
N ASP A 377 25.71 46.19 13.56
CA ASP A 377 25.70 45.62 14.92
C ASP A 377 25.50 46.71 16.00
N LEU A 378 25.50 46.30 17.27
CA LEU A 378 25.45 47.19 18.43
C LEU A 378 26.70 48.07 18.62
N ALA A 379 27.85 47.66 18.08
CA ALA A 379 29.11 48.42 18.09
C ALA A 379 29.17 49.49 16.98
N GLY A 380 28.24 49.45 16.02
CA GLY A 380 28.15 50.33 14.87
C GLY A 380 28.95 49.86 13.65
N ASN A 381 29.46 48.62 13.62
CA ASN A 381 30.06 48.06 12.43
C ASN A 381 28.97 47.62 11.44
N ARG A 382 29.23 47.80 10.15
CA ARG A 382 28.25 47.54 9.10
C ARG A 382 28.24 46.06 8.70
N LEU A 383 27.07 45.55 8.30
CA LEU A 383 26.90 44.20 7.76
C LEU A 383 27.99 43.88 6.72
N ASP A 384 28.63 42.72 6.85
CA ASP A 384 29.53 42.08 5.89
C ASP A 384 28.66 41.19 5.00
N GLY A 385 27.98 41.83 4.05
CA GLY A 385 26.79 41.31 3.38
C GLY A 385 27.04 40.55 2.09
N GLU A 386 28.25 40.60 1.53
CA GLU A 386 28.56 40.05 0.21
C GLU A 386 28.18 38.56 0.11
N TYR A 387 27.25 38.23 -0.78
CA TYR A 387 26.81 36.85 -1.00
C TYR A 387 27.21 36.34 -2.39
N PRO A 388 28.11 35.34 -2.48
CA PRO A 388 28.61 34.83 -3.76
C PRO A 388 27.63 33.88 -4.48
N GLY A 389 26.54 33.44 -3.82
CA GLY A 389 25.49 32.56 -4.36
C GLY A 389 25.52 31.10 -3.85
N GLY A 390 24.34 30.50 -3.61
CA GLY A 390 24.11 29.11 -3.16
C GLY A 390 24.46 28.81 -1.69
N GLU A 391 23.92 27.73 -1.10
CA GLU A 391 24.06 27.39 0.35
C GLU A 391 25.51 27.38 0.89
N ALA A 392 26.52 27.11 0.04
CA ALA A 392 27.93 27.17 0.40
C ALA A 392 28.47 28.61 0.64
N GLY A 393 27.63 29.63 0.44
CA GLY A 393 27.94 31.04 0.62
C GLY A 393 27.68 31.60 2.02
N PHE A 394 27.24 30.77 2.98
CA PHE A 394 27.10 31.16 4.38
C PHE A 394 28.36 30.84 5.21
N PRO A 395 28.70 31.66 6.23
CA PRO A 395 28.11 32.98 6.51
C PRO A 395 28.47 33.99 5.40
N SER A 396 27.62 35.00 5.18
CA SER A 396 27.86 36.04 4.18
C SER A 396 29.15 36.82 4.45
N GLY A 397 29.60 37.56 3.45
CA GLY A 397 30.69 38.52 3.58
C GLY A 397 32.07 37.97 3.25
N ASP A 398 33.01 38.87 3.00
CA ASP A 398 34.39 38.56 2.64
C ASP A 398 35.41 38.90 3.75
N GLY A 399 34.94 39.36 4.91
CA GLY A 399 35.79 39.84 6.00
C GLY A 399 35.96 41.34 6.06
N VAL A 400 35.35 42.09 5.13
CA VAL A 400 35.38 43.54 5.09
C VAL A 400 33.97 44.08 5.32
N VAL A 401 33.80 44.85 6.40
CA VAL A 401 32.51 45.49 6.72
C VAL A 401 31.96 46.31 5.54
N GLY A 402 30.73 45.99 5.13
CA GLY A 402 30.06 46.58 3.97
C GLY A 402 29.44 45.53 3.02
N GLY A 403 28.85 46.00 1.93
CA GLY A 403 28.22 45.14 0.92
C GLY A 403 26.77 44.78 1.21
N ASP A 404 25.97 44.69 0.15
CA ASP A 404 24.58 44.26 0.26
C ASP A 404 24.47 42.74 0.18
N PHE A 405 23.59 42.17 0.99
CA PHE A 405 23.17 40.78 0.84
C PHE A 405 22.10 40.71 -0.26
N LEU A 406 22.26 39.77 -1.20
CA LEU A 406 21.28 39.51 -2.26
C LEU A 406 21.21 38.02 -2.56
N ALA A 407 20.05 37.41 -2.31
CA ALA A 407 19.78 36.00 -2.58
C ALA A 407 18.44 35.82 -3.28
N THR A 408 18.23 34.72 -4.00
CA THR A 408 16.96 34.43 -4.70
C THR A 408 16.34 33.13 -4.21
N PHE A 409 15.03 32.98 -4.36
CA PHE A 409 14.31 31.71 -4.21
C PHE A 409 13.14 31.67 -5.19
N THR A 410 12.61 30.48 -5.47
CA THR A 410 11.46 30.29 -6.37
C THR A 410 10.26 29.82 -5.56
N LEU A 411 9.09 30.39 -5.84
CA LEU A 411 7.82 29.88 -5.35
C LEU A 411 7.14 29.07 -6.45
N ASP A 412 6.87 27.80 -6.16
CA ASP A 412 6.09 26.90 -7.00
C ASP A 412 4.93 26.37 -6.18
N ALA A 413 3.69 26.61 -6.59
CA ALA A 413 2.50 26.21 -5.82
C ALA A 413 1.66 25.14 -6.55
N THR A 414 2.16 24.60 -7.67
CA THR A 414 1.50 23.50 -8.37
C THR A 414 2.04 22.17 -7.88
N GLY A 415 1.18 21.16 -7.81
CA GLY A 415 1.59 19.81 -7.45
C GLY A 415 1.98 19.04 -8.71
N PRO A 416 2.86 18.02 -8.60
CA PRO A 416 3.24 17.21 -9.75
C PRO A 416 2.01 16.47 -10.28
N ARG A 417 1.91 16.28 -11.60
CA ARG A 417 0.79 15.60 -12.27
C ARG A 417 1.26 14.43 -13.08
N VAL A 418 0.55 13.31 -13.03
CA VAL A 418 0.82 12.15 -13.87
C VAL A 418 0.52 12.49 -15.32
N THR A 419 1.52 12.46 -16.19
CA THR A 419 1.41 12.67 -17.64
C THR A 419 1.33 11.38 -18.45
N SER A 420 1.85 10.27 -17.89
CA SER A 420 1.81 8.94 -18.51
C SER A 420 1.83 7.85 -17.46
N LEU A 421 1.09 6.76 -17.72
CA LEU A 421 1.14 5.50 -16.99
C LEU A 421 1.36 4.35 -17.99
N THR A 422 2.21 3.38 -17.64
CA THR A 422 2.36 2.13 -18.38
C THR A 422 2.24 0.96 -17.39
N PRO A 423 1.25 0.06 -17.53
CA PRO A 423 0.18 0.04 -18.56
C PRO A 423 -0.69 1.29 -18.57
N ALA A 424 -1.18 1.69 -19.74
CA ALA A 424 -2.04 2.87 -19.84
C ALA A 424 -3.39 2.62 -19.13
N PRO A 425 -4.05 3.66 -18.59
CA PRO A 425 -5.37 3.51 -17.98
C PRO A 425 -6.36 2.87 -18.96
N ASP A 426 -7.18 1.96 -18.44
CA ASP A 426 -8.17 1.15 -19.16
C ASP A 426 -7.60 0.25 -20.27
N ALA A 427 -6.27 0.10 -20.36
CA ALA A 427 -5.66 -0.79 -21.33
C ALA A 427 -5.82 -2.26 -20.92
N THR A 428 -6.00 -3.14 -21.90
CA THR A 428 -5.83 -4.58 -21.74
C THR A 428 -4.45 -4.95 -22.27
N VAL A 429 -3.61 -5.56 -21.43
CA VAL A 429 -2.20 -5.84 -21.72
C VAL A 429 -1.80 -7.23 -21.26
N THR A 430 -0.71 -7.75 -21.81
CA THR A 430 -0.07 -9.00 -21.35
C THR A 430 1.29 -8.73 -20.70
N ASN A 431 1.78 -9.65 -19.87
CA ASN A 431 3.14 -9.66 -19.31
C ASN A 431 3.55 -8.37 -18.56
N VAL A 432 2.77 -7.97 -17.55
CA VAL A 432 3.08 -6.79 -16.73
C VAL A 432 3.99 -7.20 -15.56
N ALA A 433 5.28 -6.86 -15.65
CA ALA A 433 6.26 -7.05 -14.57
C ALA A 433 6.70 -5.74 -13.89
N SER A 434 6.27 -4.59 -14.41
CA SER A 434 6.62 -3.28 -13.89
C SER A 434 5.58 -2.23 -14.27
N ILE A 435 5.40 -1.24 -13.41
CA ILE A 435 4.62 -0.03 -13.67
C ILE A 435 5.60 1.14 -13.92
N LEU A 436 5.38 1.90 -14.99
CA LEU A 436 6.10 3.16 -15.24
C LEU A 436 5.13 4.32 -15.13
N VAL A 437 5.46 5.30 -14.30
CA VAL A 437 4.70 6.55 -14.12
C VAL A 437 5.58 7.71 -14.52
N THR A 438 5.07 8.62 -15.34
CA THR A 438 5.76 9.86 -15.71
C THR A 438 4.96 11.06 -15.26
N PHE A 439 5.65 12.07 -14.73
CA PHE A 439 5.11 13.31 -14.20
C PHE A 439 5.46 14.48 -15.14
N ASP A 440 4.86 15.65 -14.94
CA ASP A 440 5.21 16.88 -15.67
C ASP A 440 6.43 17.61 -15.09
N GLU A 441 6.89 17.20 -13.91
CA GLU A 441 8.03 17.73 -13.20
C GLU A 441 8.78 16.66 -12.37
N ASP A 442 9.88 17.06 -11.74
CA ASP A 442 10.70 16.19 -10.89
C ASP A 442 10.09 16.06 -9.48
N LEU A 443 10.06 14.84 -8.97
CA LEU A 443 9.60 14.52 -7.61
C LEU A 443 10.70 14.71 -6.55
N ASP A 444 10.30 14.90 -5.30
CA ASP A 444 11.19 14.77 -4.13
C ASP A 444 11.59 13.29 -3.94
N PRO A 445 12.88 12.95 -4.06
CA PRO A 445 13.35 11.58 -3.87
C PRO A 445 13.04 10.98 -2.50
N THR A 446 12.88 11.80 -1.45
CA THR A 446 12.55 11.28 -0.12
C THR A 446 11.14 10.72 -0.08
N THR A 447 10.19 11.34 -0.77
CA THR A 447 8.82 10.82 -0.91
C THR A 447 8.75 9.73 -1.98
N ALA A 448 9.31 9.96 -3.18
CA ALA A 448 9.22 9.01 -4.29
C ALA A 448 9.84 7.62 -4.01
N ASN A 449 10.87 7.56 -3.14
CA ASN A 449 11.50 6.31 -2.71
C ASN A 449 10.92 5.73 -1.41
N THR A 450 9.95 6.39 -0.78
CA THR A 450 9.31 5.87 0.42
C THR A 450 8.51 4.63 0.06
N LEU A 451 8.90 3.50 0.64
CA LEU A 451 8.14 2.26 0.64
C LEU A 451 7.55 2.08 2.03
N ALA A 452 6.26 1.72 2.16
CA ALA A 452 5.86 1.05 3.37
C ALA A 452 6.61 -0.30 3.43
N GLY A 453 7.07 -0.65 4.63
CA GLY A 453 7.50 -2.03 4.85
C GLY A 453 6.33 -2.98 4.53
N PRO A 454 6.60 -4.25 4.20
CA PRO A 454 5.53 -5.23 3.99
C PRO A 454 4.55 -5.23 5.18
N VAL A 455 3.26 -5.21 4.86
CA VAL A 455 2.13 -5.37 5.80
C VAL A 455 1.50 -6.73 5.51
N TRP A 456 1.09 -7.44 6.56
CA TRP A 456 0.49 -8.76 6.45
C TRP A 456 -0.85 -8.79 7.18
N GLU A 457 -1.83 -9.50 6.63
CA GLU A 457 -3.13 -9.70 7.28
C GLU A 457 -3.27 -11.13 7.83
N TYR A 458 -3.79 -11.25 9.05
CA TYR A 458 -4.23 -12.52 9.61
C TYR A 458 -5.42 -12.33 10.55
N GLY A 459 -6.51 -13.07 10.31
CA GLY A 459 -7.66 -13.10 11.21
C GLY A 459 -8.41 -11.76 11.34
N GLY A 460 -8.27 -10.85 10.37
CA GLY A 460 -8.84 -9.49 10.42
C GLY A 460 -7.99 -8.49 11.21
N HIS A 461 -6.73 -8.83 11.49
CA HIS A 461 -5.71 -7.97 12.10
C HIS A 461 -4.56 -7.75 11.12
N TYR A 462 -3.88 -6.61 11.24
CA TYR A 462 -2.76 -6.23 10.37
C TYR A 462 -1.44 -6.23 11.15
N TYR A 463 -0.38 -6.70 10.49
CA TYR A 463 0.92 -6.90 11.09
C TYR A 463 2.02 -6.24 10.26
N ALA A 464 3.01 -5.68 10.93
CA ALA A 464 4.18 -5.06 10.30
C ALA A 464 5.44 -5.33 11.14
N LEU A 465 6.59 -4.88 10.65
CA LEU A 465 7.83 -4.88 11.42
C LEU A 465 8.29 -3.46 11.70
N THR A 466 8.90 -3.25 12.87
CA THR A 466 9.61 -1.98 13.15
C THR A 466 10.67 -1.71 12.08
N THR A 467 10.93 -0.42 11.81
CA THR A 467 11.80 0.01 10.70
C THR A 467 13.28 -0.31 10.94
N ALA A 468 13.68 -0.46 12.20
CA ALA A 468 15.03 -0.79 12.61
C ALA A 468 15.04 -1.75 13.82
N ALA A 469 16.19 -2.37 14.07
CA ALA A 469 16.44 -3.12 15.29
C ALA A 469 16.75 -2.13 16.42
N VAL A 470 15.91 -2.14 17.46
CA VAL A 470 15.91 -1.15 18.55
C VAL A 470 15.62 -1.84 19.89
N LEU A 471 15.73 -1.08 20.98
CA LEU A 471 15.41 -1.56 22.33
C LEU A 471 13.92 -1.87 22.44
N TRP A 472 13.51 -2.73 23.38
CA TRP A 472 12.11 -3.17 23.44
C TRP A 472 11.11 -2.00 23.59
N TRP A 473 11.39 -1.02 24.45
CA TRP A 473 10.53 0.16 24.61
C TRP A 473 10.54 1.09 23.41
N ASP A 474 11.64 1.16 22.67
CA ASP A 474 11.71 1.93 21.42
C ASP A 474 10.92 1.21 20.31
N ALA A 475 10.92 -0.13 20.32
CA ALA A 475 10.12 -0.94 19.42
C ALA A 475 8.62 -0.79 19.72
N GLU A 476 8.24 -0.79 21.00
CA GLU A 476 6.88 -0.51 21.45
C GLU A 476 6.45 0.94 21.16
N ALA A 477 7.33 1.93 21.35
CA ALA A 477 7.04 3.31 20.98
C ALA A 477 6.85 3.47 19.46
N GLN A 478 7.63 2.76 18.64
CA GLN A 478 7.40 2.69 17.19
C GLN A 478 6.08 2.02 16.86
N ALA A 479 5.73 0.92 17.52
CA ALA A 479 4.46 0.23 17.35
C ALA A 479 3.26 1.16 17.66
N GLN A 480 3.35 1.91 18.76
CA GLN A 480 2.34 2.90 19.15
C GLN A 480 2.26 4.08 18.17
N ALA A 481 3.41 4.56 17.66
CA ALA A 481 3.45 5.58 16.62
C ALA A 481 2.84 5.11 15.29
N MET A 482 2.83 3.79 15.07
CA MET A 482 2.14 3.11 13.96
C MET A 482 0.65 2.86 14.26
N GLY A 483 0.12 3.25 15.43
CA GLY A 483 -1.28 3.00 15.80
C GLY A 483 -1.56 1.57 16.26
N GLY A 484 -0.53 0.84 16.66
CA GLY A 484 -0.62 -0.52 17.18
C GLY A 484 0.17 -0.73 18.46
N HIS A 485 0.48 -2.00 18.73
CA HIS A 485 1.37 -2.42 19.81
C HIS A 485 2.31 -3.51 19.28
N LEU A 486 3.40 -3.81 19.98
CA LEU A 486 4.09 -5.07 19.74
C LEU A 486 3.11 -6.24 19.88
N VAL A 487 3.20 -7.21 18.97
CA VAL A 487 2.15 -8.21 18.70
C VAL A 487 1.69 -8.93 19.96
N THR A 488 0.38 -9.13 20.06
CA THR A 488 -0.27 -9.95 21.09
C THR A 488 -0.70 -11.28 20.49
N VAL A 489 -0.08 -12.38 20.92
CA VAL A 489 -0.41 -13.70 20.37
C VAL A 489 -1.53 -14.35 21.18
N ASN A 490 -2.70 -14.47 20.58
CA ASN A 490 -3.92 -14.91 21.25
C ASN A 490 -4.18 -16.41 21.15
N ASP A 491 -3.69 -17.08 20.10
CA ASP A 491 -3.86 -18.52 19.92
C ASP A 491 -2.76 -19.22 19.11
N ALA A 492 -2.86 -20.56 19.05
CA ALA A 492 -1.89 -21.40 18.38
C ALA A 492 -1.93 -21.27 16.84
N ALA A 493 -3.05 -20.86 16.25
CA ALA A 493 -3.16 -20.68 14.80
C ALA A 493 -2.45 -19.40 14.37
N GLU A 494 -2.62 -18.32 15.13
CA GLU A 494 -1.89 -17.06 14.97
C GLU A 494 -0.38 -17.29 15.15
N GLN A 495 0.04 -18.01 16.20
CA GLN A 495 1.46 -18.36 16.39
C GLN A 495 2.05 -19.12 15.20
N ALA A 496 1.32 -20.08 14.64
CA ALA A 496 1.78 -20.85 13.48
C ALA A 496 1.93 -19.97 12.24
N TRP A 497 1.01 -19.03 12.05
CA TRP A 497 1.08 -18.03 10.99
C TRP A 497 2.27 -17.09 11.18
N LEU A 498 2.45 -16.51 12.36
CA LEU A 498 3.60 -15.65 12.69
C LEU A 498 4.94 -16.35 12.43
N THR A 499 5.03 -17.63 12.79
CA THR A 499 6.24 -18.44 12.55
C THR A 499 6.50 -18.62 11.05
N THR A 500 5.46 -18.83 10.25
CA THR A 500 5.59 -19.01 8.79
C THR A 500 5.96 -17.69 8.10
N THR A 501 5.37 -16.59 8.53
CA THR A 501 5.54 -15.26 7.92
C THR A 501 6.86 -14.60 8.34
N PHE A 502 7.23 -14.70 9.62
CA PHE A 502 8.34 -13.94 10.21
C PHE A 502 9.52 -14.80 10.67
N GLY A 503 9.35 -16.12 10.84
CA GLY A 503 10.38 -17.00 11.43
C GLY A 503 11.70 -17.03 10.65
N THR A 504 11.68 -16.77 9.33
CA THR A 504 12.92 -16.71 8.53
C THR A 504 13.65 -15.36 8.62
N GLN A 505 13.06 -14.33 9.25
CA GLN A 505 13.57 -12.96 9.16
C GLN A 505 14.64 -12.63 10.21
N ALA A 506 14.49 -13.10 11.47
CA ALA A 506 15.47 -13.06 12.58
C ALA A 506 14.73 -13.37 13.91
N TRP A 507 15.38 -13.12 15.04
CA TRP A 507 14.72 -12.98 16.34
C TRP A 507 13.99 -11.63 16.41
N LEU A 508 12.75 -11.64 16.88
CA LEU A 508 11.87 -10.47 16.82
C LEU A 508 11.18 -10.21 18.16
N TRP A 509 11.14 -8.95 18.60
CA TRP A 509 10.38 -8.55 19.79
C TRP A 509 8.88 -8.81 19.59
N ILE A 510 8.24 -9.29 20.65
CA ILE A 510 6.78 -9.38 20.80
C ILE A 510 6.32 -8.60 22.04
N GLY A 511 5.03 -8.36 22.18
CA GLY A 511 4.52 -7.45 23.22
C GLY A 511 4.51 -8.01 24.65
N LEU A 512 4.88 -9.27 24.86
CA LEU A 512 4.85 -9.90 26.18
C LEU A 512 6.02 -9.43 27.03
N ASN A 513 5.75 -9.02 28.27
CA ASN A 513 6.73 -8.56 29.25
C ASN A 513 6.22 -8.78 30.68
N ASP A 514 7.10 -8.78 31.68
CA ASP A 514 6.76 -8.79 33.10
C ASP A 514 7.49 -7.68 33.89
N ALA A 515 8.01 -6.66 33.20
CA ALA A 515 8.78 -5.53 33.74
C ALA A 515 8.09 -4.76 34.88
N ALA A 516 6.76 -4.81 34.97
CA ALA A 516 6.01 -4.21 36.07
C ALA A 516 6.05 -5.06 37.36
N ASN A 517 5.98 -6.39 37.23
CA ASN A 517 5.97 -7.34 38.33
C ASN A 517 6.57 -8.67 37.86
N GLU A 518 7.79 -8.96 38.29
CA GLU A 518 8.51 -10.22 38.00
C GLU A 518 7.63 -11.47 38.14
N GLY A 519 7.57 -12.27 37.08
CA GLY A 519 6.79 -13.50 36.99
C GLY A 519 5.30 -13.31 36.64
N GLU A 520 4.82 -12.07 36.53
CA GLU A 520 3.46 -11.73 36.08
C GLU A 520 3.47 -11.17 34.65
N TRP A 521 3.49 -12.07 33.67
CA TRP A 521 3.49 -11.72 32.25
C TRP A 521 2.21 -10.98 31.82
N ALA A 522 2.39 -9.88 31.10
CA ALA A 522 1.34 -9.05 30.51
C ALA A 522 1.70 -8.63 29.08
N TRP A 523 0.69 -8.46 28.24
CA TRP A 523 0.87 -7.88 26.90
C TRP A 523 0.91 -6.35 26.98
N ALA A 524 1.80 -5.71 26.21
CA ALA A 524 1.87 -4.26 26.08
C ALA A 524 0.55 -3.61 25.62
N SER A 525 -0.25 -4.37 24.84
CA SER A 525 -1.60 -3.99 24.41
C SER A 525 -2.65 -3.95 25.54
N GLY A 526 -2.32 -4.51 26.72
CA GLY A 526 -3.25 -4.67 27.85
C GLY A 526 -4.25 -5.82 27.69
N GLN A 527 -4.19 -6.60 26.60
CA GLN A 527 -5.01 -7.79 26.43
C GLN A 527 -4.63 -8.90 27.44
N PRO A 528 -5.56 -9.79 27.82
CA PRO A 528 -5.27 -10.87 28.76
C PRO A 528 -4.34 -11.93 28.13
N VAL A 529 -3.41 -12.48 28.92
CA VAL A 529 -2.56 -13.60 28.48
C VAL A 529 -3.37 -14.90 28.46
N THR A 530 -3.80 -15.32 27.27
CA THR A 530 -4.62 -16.53 27.03
C THR A 530 -3.82 -17.70 26.43
N TYR A 531 -2.68 -17.41 25.83
CA TYR A 531 -1.83 -18.37 25.13
C TYR A 531 -0.34 -18.06 25.41
N THR A 532 0.48 -19.11 25.46
CA THR A 532 1.93 -19.00 25.63
C THR A 532 2.66 -20.04 24.79
N ASN A 533 3.78 -19.65 24.14
CA ASN A 533 4.61 -20.56 23.34
C ASN A 533 6.09 -20.59 23.80
N TRP A 534 6.30 -20.70 25.12
CA TRP A 534 7.63 -20.70 25.72
C TRP A 534 8.57 -21.77 25.16
N GLY A 535 9.82 -21.37 24.96
CA GLY A 535 10.92 -22.24 24.56
C GLY A 535 11.41 -23.16 25.67
N PRO A 536 12.25 -24.15 25.34
CA PRO A 536 12.80 -25.06 26.34
C PRO A 536 13.65 -24.32 27.39
N ASN A 537 13.19 -24.40 28.64
CA ASN A 537 13.74 -23.77 29.85
C ASN A 537 13.38 -22.30 30.07
N ASP A 538 12.51 -21.71 29.26
CA ASP A 538 12.03 -20.33 29.41
C ASP A 538 10.60 -20.27 29.98
N PRO A 539 10.21 -19.16 30.64
CA PRO A 539 11.07 -18.05 31.01
C PRO A 539 12.05 -18.45 32.12
N ASN A 540 13.29 -18.00 32.02
CA ASN A 540 14.39 -18.41 32.90
C ASN A 540 14.88 -17.27 33.83
N ASN A 541 14.46 -16.03 33.54
CA ASN A 541 14.86 -14.79 34.19
C ASN A 541 16.38 -14.69 34.43
N TRP A 542 17.18 -14.94 33.39
CA TRP A 542 18.63 -14.93 33.52
C TRP A 542 19.14 -13.49 33.48
N ASN A 543 19.39 -12.95 34.68
CA ASN A 543 19.87 -11.58 34.92
C ASN A 543 18.82 -10.46 34.67
N ASP A 544 17.60 -10.56 35.23
CA ASP A 544 16.49 -9.60 35.04
C ASP A 544 16.10 -9.50 33.56
N GLU A 545 15.52 -10.57 33.04
CA GLU A 545 15.07 -10.66 31.65
C GLU A 545 13.56 -10.46 31.56
N ASP A 546 13.14 -9.19 31.43
CA ASP A 546 11.72 -8.84 31.60
C ASP A 546 10.89 -8.78 30.30
N HIS A 547 11.49 -9.08 29.14
CA HIS A 547 10.88 -8.84 27.82
C HIS A 547 11.02 -10.03 26.89
N VAL A 548 10.05 -10.27 25.99
CA VAL A 548 10.02 -11.51 25.19
C VAL A 548 10.29 -11.28 23.72
N PHE A 549 11.09 -12.16 23.12
CA PHE A 549 11.23 -12.26 21.66
C PHE A 549 10.79 -13.64 21.14
N MET A 550 10.38 -13.66 19.87
CA MET A 550 10.11 -14.87 19.11
C MET A 550 11.36 -15.29 18.33
N SER A 551 11.79 -16.53 18.49
CA SER A 551 12.89 -17.16 17.74
C SER A 551 12.50 -17.50 16.29
N ALA A 552 13.48 -17.89 15.48
CA ALA A 552 13.25 -18.28 14.09
C ALA A 552 12.32 -19.50 13.95
N GLU A 553 12.32 -20.39 14.94
CA GLU A 553 11.45 -21.56 15.03
C GLU A 553 10.09 -21.26 15.69
N GLY A 554 9.82 -20.01 16.07
CA GLY A 554 8.55 -19.56 16.64
C GLY A 554 8.44 -19.68 18.17
N ALA A 555 9.43 -20.25 18.85
CA ALA A 555 9.45 -20.35 20.32
C ALA A 555 9.73 -18.99 20.98
N TRP A 556 9.13 -18.74 22.14
CA TRP A 556 9.29 -17.51 22.92
C TRP A 556 10.38 -17.66 23.97
N LEU A 557 11.25 -16.66 24.08
CA LEU A 557 12.30 -16.60 25.09
C LEU A 557 12.28 -15.21 25.74
N ASP A 558 12.44 -15.17 27.06
CA ASP A 558 12.65 -13.95 27.81
C ASP A 558 14.10 -13.44 27.61
N TRP A 559 14.24 -12.12 27.59
CA TRP A 559 15.52 -11.45 27.43
C TRP A 559 15.49 -10.01 27.97
N ARG A 560 16.65 -9.37 27.95
CA ARG A 560 16.87 -8.00 28.38
C ARG A 560 16.38 -7.01 27.32
N GLY A 561 15.60 -6.01 27.74
CA GLY A 561 15.05 -4.98 26.87
C GLY A 561 16.11 -4.09 26.21
N GLU A 562 17.34 -4.06 26.72
CA GLU A 562 18.48 -3.32 26.16
C GLU A 562 19.07 -3.95 24.89
N ASN A 563 18.59 -5.12 24.45
CA ASN A 563 19.03 -5.69 23.18
C ASN A 563 18.33 -5.03 21.98
N ALA A 564 19.04 -4.91 20.87
CA ALA A 564 18.50 -4.36 19.64
C ALA A 564 17.93 -5.47 18.75
N LEU A 565 16.60 -5.59 18.66
CA LEU A 565 15.88 -6.46 17.73
C LEU A 565 14.79 -5.65 17.01
N ARG A 566 14.34 -6.14 15.85
CA ARG A 566 13.12 -5.61 15.25
C ARG A 566 11.91 -6.18 16.00
N GLY A 567 10.82 -5.44 16.07
CA GLY A 567 9.57 -5.91 16.67
C GLY A 567 8.53 -6.29 15.62
N ILE A 568 7.70 -7.28 15.93
CA ILE A 568 6.46 -7.53 15.20
C ILE A 568 5.41 -6.61 15.80
N VAL A 569 4.82 -5.77 14.96
CA VAL A 569 3.77 -4.81 15.32
C VAL A 569 2.44 -5.41 14.89
N GLU A 570 1.45 -5.39 15.78
CA GLU A 570 0.05 -5.65 15.48
C GLU A 570 -0.71 -4.32 15.55
N LEU A 571 -1.43 -3.99 14.49
CA LEU A 571 -1.99 -2.67 14.24
C LEU A 571 -3.49 -2.65 14.48
N THR A 572 -3.99 -1.52 14.99
CA THR A 572 -5.41 -1.28 15.20
C THR A 572 -5.82 0.07 14.62
N GLY A 573 -6.75 0.10 13.66
CA GLY A 573 -7.21 1.37 13.08
C GLY A 573 -8.22 1.18 11.96
N PRO A 574 -8.97 2.24 11.59
CA PRO A 574 -9.70 2.25 10.34
C PRO A 574 -8.71 2.18 9.17
N ASP A 575 -9.13 1.48 8.13
CA ASP A 575 -8.54 1.48 6.80
C ASP A 575 -9.61 2.18 5.93
N THR A 576 -9.44 3.47 5.70
CA THR A 576 -10.48 4.36 5.15
C THR A 576 -10.62 4.19 3.63
N ASP A 577 -9.54 3.81 2.95
CA ASP A 577 -9.52 3.55 1.51
C ASP A 577 -9.59 2.05 1.16
N HIS A 578 -9.69 1.19 2.17
CA HIS A 578 -9.82 -0.26 2.08
C HIS A 578 -8.68 -0.89 1.27
N ASP A 579 -7.44 -0.42 1.45
CA ASP A 579 -6.23 -0.98 0.84
C ASP A 579 -5.63 -2.16 1.62
N GLY A 580 -6.21 -2.51 2.76
CA GLY A 580 -5.70 -3.54 3.66
C GLY A 580 -4.55 -3.04 4.55
N ILE A 581 -4.41 -1.72 4.71
CA ILE A 581 -3.41 -1.08 5.54
C ILE A 581 -4.12 -0.02 6.41
N PRO A 582 -4.01 -0.09 7.73
CA PRO A 582 -4.60 0.94 8.59
C PRO A 582 -4.03 2.32 8.27
N ASP A 583 -4.89 3.35 8.22
CA ASP A 583 -4.53 4.75 7.88
C ASP A 583 -3.34 5.31 8.70
N SER A 584 -3.09 4.75 9.89
CA SER A 584 -2.00 5.15 10.78
C SER A 584 -0.61 4.73 10.28
N ILE A 585 -0.55 3.76 9.37
CA ILE A 585 0.68 3.29 8.73
C ILE A 585 0.63 3.29 7.22
N ASP A 586 -0.51 3.62 6.62
CA ASP A 586 -0.58 3.83 5.20
C ASP A 586 0.33 5.01 4.82
N ARG A 587 1.52 4.62 4.36
CA ARG A 587 2.59 5.46 3.86
C ARG A 587 2.94 5.02 2.44
N ASN A 588 2.04 4.27 1.79
CA ASN A 588 2.29 3.81 0.45
C ASN A 588 2.19 4.99 -0.48
N VAL A 589 3.34 5.41 -1.00
CA VAL A 589 3.37 6.33 -2.12
C VAL A 589 2.87 5.62 -3.40
N TRP A 590 3.01 4.29 -3.43
CA TRP A 590 2.69 3.43 -4.57
C TRP A 590 1.92 2.20 -4.11
N GLU A 591 0.76 1.95 -4.72
CA GLU A 591 0.01 0.71 -4.54
C GLU A 591 -0.34 0.07 -5.86
N LEU A 592 -0.45 -1.25 -5.84
CA LEU A 592 -1.03 -2.03 -6.91
C LEU A 592 -1.92 -3.11 -6.30
N ARG A 593 -3.20 -3.08 -6.64
CA ARG A 593 -4.17 -4.10 -6.21
C ARG A 593 -4.79 -4.80 -7.40
N GLY A 594 -4.99 -6.11 -7.28
CA GLY A 594 -5.73 -6.93 -8.22
C GLY A 594 -7.10 -7.26 -7.65
N ALA A 595 -8.14 -7.10 -8.47
CA ALA A 595 -9.49 -7.55 -8.17
C ALA A 595 -9.44 -9.04 -7.78
N GLY A 596 -9.96 -9.37 -6.61
CA GLY A 596 -9.95 -10.71 -6.05
C GLY A 596 -10.71 -11.75 -6.89
N PRO A 597 -11.00 -12.93 -6.32
CA PRO A 597 -11.75 -13.99 -7.00
C PRO A 597 -13.11 -13.56 -7.60
N ASN A 598 -13.71 -12.46 -7.11
CA ASN A 598 -14.97 -11.95 -7.63
C ASN A 598 -14.83 -10.99 -8.84
N GLY A 599 -13.60 -10.58 -9.19
CA GLY A 599 -13.30 -9.70 -10.33
C GLY A 599 -13.75 -8.25 -10.17
N THR A 600 -14.04 -7.80 -8.94
CA THR A 600 -14.41 -6.43 -8.59
C THR A 600 -13.26 -5.80 -7.81
N LEU A 601 -13.02 -4.50 -7.99
CA LEU A 601 -12.03 -3.73 -7.23
C LEU A 601 -12.71 -3.00 -6.07
N GLY A 602 -11.98 -2.80 -4.97
CA GLY A 602 -12.42 -2.03 -3.82
C GLY A 602 -13.39 -2.78 -2.91
N ASP A 603 -13.41 -4.10 -2.99
CA ASP A 603 -14.02 -4.97 -2.00
C ASP A 603 -12.96 -5.73 -1.21
N GLY A 604 -13.35 -6.25 -0.05
CA GLY A 604 -12.42 -6.86 0.91
C GLY A 604 -11.78 -8.18 0.46
N ASP A 605 -11.82 -8.54 -0.84
CA ASP A 605 -11.08 -9.65 -1.42
C ASP A 605 -10.00 -9.23 -2.44
N ASP A 606 -9.74 -7.92 -2.59
CA ASP A 606 -8.62 -7.40 -3.36
C ASP A 606 -7.28 -8.01 -2.91
N VAL A 607 -6.41 -8.30 -3.87
CA VAL A 607 -5.06 -8.84 -3.65
C VAL A 607 -4.04 -7.74 -3.85
N MET A 608 -3.30 -7.39 -2.80
CA MET A 608 -2.20 -6.42 -2.91
C MET A 608 -0.96 -7.05 -3.54
N HIS A 609 -0.33 -6.31 -4.45
CA HIS A 609 0.91 -6.68 -5.14
C HIS A 609 2.06 -5.80 -4.69
N GLN A 610 3.18 -6.41 -4.34
CA GLN A 610 4.32 -5.67 -3.81
C GLN A 610 5.09 -4.96 -4.93
N LEU A 611 5.23 -3.63 -4.79
CA LEU A 611 6.02 -2.79 -5.68
C LEU A 611 7.41 -2.50 -5.09
N ALA A 612 8.43 -2.52 -5.94
CA ALA A 612 9.80 -2.14 -5.63
C ALA A 612 10.26 -1.01 -6.57
N PRO A 613 10.21 0.27 -6.15
CA PRO A 613 10.72 1.38 -6.93
C PRO A 613 12.20 1.19 -7.23
N GLN A 614 12.57 1.41 -8.49
CA GLN A 614 13.96 1.68 -8.84
C GLN A 614 14.40 2.96 -8.11
N PRO A 615 15.64 3.03 -7.55
CA PRO A 615 16.11 4.21 -6.85
C PRO A 615 15.95 5.46 -7.72
N TYR A 616 15.02 6.31 -7.33
CA TYR A 616 14.74 7.57 -7.98
C TYR A 616 15.68 8.64 -7.43
N VAL A 617 16.34 9.39 -8.32
CA VAL A 617 17.28 10.47 -7.94
C VAL A 617 16.83 11.81 -8.52
N ALA A 618 16.40 11.83 -9.77
CA ALA A 618 15.89 12.99 -10.50
C ALA A 618 15.23 12.55 -11.83
N GLY A 619 14.50 13.46 -12.47
CA GLY A 619 13.80 13.24 -13.73
C GLY A 619 12.29 12.97 -13.56
N PRO A 620 11.49 13.00 -14.63
CA PRO A 620 10.03 12.93 -14.48
C PRO A 620 9.48 11.51 -14.37
N THR A 621 10.29 10.45 -14.46
CA THR A 621 9.79 9.07 -14.59
C THR A 621 10.22 8.20 -13.42
N VAL A 622 9.24 7.52 -12.80
CA VAL A 622 9.43 6.48 -11.79
C VAL A 622 9.16 5.12 -12.41
N THR A 623 10.03 4.14 -12.13
CA THR A 623 9.85 2.75 -12.53
C THR A 623 9.67 1.90 -11.28
N LEU A 624 8.55 1.18 -11.21
CA LEU A 624 8.16 0.33 -10.09
C LEU A 624 8.17 -1.13 -10.58
N ASN A 625 9.08 -1.96 -10.07
CA ASN A 625 9.07 -3.38 -10.42
C ASN A 625 8.05 -4.12 -9.55
N ILE A 626 7.36 -5.09 -10.12
CA ILE A 626 6.45 -5.96 -9.38
C ILE A 626 7.29 -7.12 -8.83
N VAL A 627 7.29 -7.28 -7.50
CA VAL A 627 8.19 -8.23 -6.81
C VAL A 627 7.84 -9.68 -7.15
N GLU A 628 6.55 -9.97 -7.34
CA GLU A 628 6.08 -11.31 -7.71
C GLU A 628 6.40 -11.67 -9.19
N GLY A 629 6.84 -10.70 -9.99
CA GLY A 629 7.08 -10.85 -11.42
C GLY A 629 5.86 -10.47 -12.26
N ASN A 630 5.53 -11.29 -13.26
CA ASN A 630 4.38 -11.02 -14.12
C ASN A 630 3.07 -11.20 -13.35
N LEU A 631 2.20 -10.19 -13.43
CA LEU A 631 0.84 -10.27 -12.90
C LEU A 631 0.02 -11.37 -13.61
N PRO A 632 -0.82 -12.13 -12.88
CA PRO A 632 -1.78 -13.05 -13.47
C PRO A 632 -2.92 -12.31 -14.20
N THR A 633 -3.71 -13.03 -15.00
CA THR A 633 -4.93 -12.49 -15.63
C THR A 633 -5.88 -11.93 -14.57
N GLY A 634 -6.34 -10.69 -14.73
CA GLY A 634 -7.19 -9.99 -13.75
C GLY A 634 -7.36 -8.51 -14.04
N LEU A 635 -8.24 -7.85 -13.28
CA LEU A 635 -8.40 -6.40 -13.27
C LEU A 635 -7.53 -5.82 -12.15
N TYR A 636 -6.77 -4.76 -12.43
CA TYR A 636 -5.86 -4.15 -11.48
C TYR A 636 -6.11 -2.65 -11.35
N GLN A 637 -5.82 -2.10 -10.18
CA GLN A 637 -5.76 -0.66 -9.93
C GLN A 637 -4.40 -0.29 -9.39
N PHE A 638 -3.79 0.70 -10.03
CA PHE A 638 -2.58 1.36 -9.56
C PHE A 638 -2.96 2.67 -8.87
N THR A 639 -2.37 2.91 -7.70
CA THR A 639 -2.50 4.16 -6.94
C THR A 639 -1.14 4.82 -6.78
N ALA A 640 -1.06 6.11 -7.08
CA ALA A 640 -0.02 6.99 -6.54
C ALA A 640 -0.67 7.98 -5.58
N THR A 641 -0.24 8.00 -4.32
CA THR A 641 -0.95 8.76 -3.28
C THR A 641 -0.55 10.22 -3.23
N ASP A 642 -1.37 11.06 -2.59
CA ASP A 642 -1.11 12.49 -2.40
C ASP A 642 0.04 12.78 -1.40
N THR A 643 0.59 11.74 -0.77
CA THR A 643 1.82 11.84 0.02
C THR A 643 3.06 12.06 -0.83
N LEU A 644 2.99 11.76 -2.14
CA LEU A 644 4.03 12.06 -3.11
C LEU A 644 4.18 13.57 -3.27
N LYS A 645 5.41 14.07 -3.26
CA LYS A 645 5.70 15.51 -3.38
C LYS A 645 6.66 15.83 -4.51
N ASP A 646 6.54 17.03 -5.05
CA ASP A 646 7.58 17.65 -5.87
C ASP A 646 8.75 18.19 -5.00
N LEU A 647 9.77 18.75 -5.65
CA LEU A 647 10.90 19.41 -4.99
C LEU A 647 10.52 20.68 -4.20
N ALA A 648 9.37 21.29 -4.48
CA ALA A 648 8.81 22.40 -3.70
C ALA A 648 8.06 21.94 -2.44
N GLY A 649 7.82 20.64 -2.30
CA GLY A 649 7.05 20.04 -1.21
C GLY A 649 5.53 20.07 -1.43
N ASN A 650 5.04 20.37 -2.63
CA ASN A 650 3.62 20.29 -2.96
C ASN A 650 3.21 18.84 -3.19
N ALA A 651 2.05 18.46 -2.65
CA ALA A 651 1.45 17.15 -2.86
C ALA A 651 1.07 16.93 -4.34
N LEU A 652 1.07 15.67 -4.78
CA LEU A 652 0.56 15.23 -6.08
C LEU A 652 -0.82 15.85 -6.38
N ASP A 653 -1.00 16.42 -7.57
CA ASP A 653 -2.29 16.85 -8.13
C ASP A 653 -2.85 15.66 -8.93
N GLY A 654 -3.30 14.65 -8.18
CA GLY A 654 -3.44 13.27 -8.68
C GLY A 654 -4.79 12.96 -9.29
N GLU A 655 -5.82 13.80 -9.14
CA GLU A 655 -7.17 13.37 -9.48
C GLU A 655 -7.32 12.97 -10.96
N PHE A 656 -7.69 11.72 -11.20
CA PHE A 656 -7.87 11.16 -12.54
C PHE A 656 -9.34 10.81 -12.79
N THR A 657 -9.88 11.26 -13.93
CA THR A 657 -11.28 11.01 -14.29
C THR A 657 -11.47 10.33 -15.64
N ALA A 658 -10.60 10.61 -16.62
CA ALA A 658 -10.64 9.99 -17.96
C ALA A 658 -9.43 10.30 -18.85
N ALA A 659 -8.57 11.26 -18.50
CA ALA A 659 -7.48 11.72 -19.35
C ALA A 659 -6.28 12.20 -18.54
N LEU A 660 -5.09 12.06 -19.12
CA LEU A 660 -3.84 12.62 -18.62
C LEU A 660 -3.54 13.96 -19.31
N PRO A 661 -2.86 14.92 -18.66
CA PRO A 661 -2.30 14.83 -17.31
C PRO A 661 -3.36 14.78 -16.19
N SER A 662 -3.02 14.18 -15.04
CA SER A 662 -3.89 14.17 -13.86
C SER A 662 -4.10 15.57 -13.27
N GLY A 663 -5.06 15.68 -12.35
CA GLY A 663 -5.18 16.82 -11.46
C GLY A 663 -6.18 17.89 -11.88
N ASN A 664 -6.57 18.70 -10.90
CA ASN A 664 -7.53 19.79 -11.03
C ASN A 664 -6.89 21.18 -11.01
N GLY A 665 -5.59 21.29 -10.70
CA GLY A 665 -4.85 22.55 -10.60
C GLY A 665 -4.47 22.92 -9.17
N THR A 666 -4.77 22.05 -8.22
CA THR A 666 -4.54 22.27 -6.80
C THR A 666 -3.78 21.06 -6.25
N PRO A 667 -2.62 21.25 -5.60
CA PRO A 667 -1.93 20.14 -4.93
C PRO A 667 -2.86 19.36 -3.99
N GLY A 668 -2.84 18.04 -4.08
CA GLY A 668 -3.67 17.13 -3.31
C GLY A 668 -4.43 16.11 -4.17
N GLY A 669 -4.85 15.01 -3.56
CA GLY A 669 -5.59 13.94 -4.21
C GLY A 669 -4.70 12.88 -4.86
N SER A 670 -5.07 11.61 -4.67
CA SER A 670 -4.34 10.46 -5.21
C SER A 670 -4.70 10.21 -6.68
N PHE A 671 -3.73 9.69 -7.44
CA PHE A 671 -3.93 9.19 -8.80
C PHE A 671 -4.33 7.72 -8.76
N LEU A 672 -5.55 7.40 -9.21
CA LEU A 672 -6.08 6.04 -9.28
C LEU A 672 -6.38 5.71 -10.75
N ALA A 673 -5.78 4.64 -11.27
CA ALA A 673 -6.05 4.17 -12.63
C ALA A 673 -6.10 2.65 -12.68
N ALA A 674 -7.10 2.12 -13.40
CA ALA A 674 -7.25 0.69 -13.60
C ALA A 674 -6.68 0.23 -14.95
N PHE A 675 -6.26 -1.04 -15.03
CA PHE A 675 -5.90 -1.72 -16.26
C PHE A 675 -6.21 -3.22 -16.14
N THR A 676 -6.39 -3.90 -17.26
CA THR A 676 -6.65 -5.34 -17.29
C THR A 676 -5.40 -6.07 -17.75
N VAL A 677 -5.00 -7.10 -17.02
CA VAL A 677 -4.01 -8.07 -17.48
C VAL A 677 -4.74 -9.26 -18.06
N ASP A 678 -4.36 -9.63 -19.27
CA ASP A 678 -4.78 -10.86 -19.92
C ASP A 678 -3.53 -11.63 -20.37
N ALA A 679 -3.30 -12.79 -19.74
CA ALA A 679 -2.20 -13.69 -20.03
C ALA A 679 -2.67 -14.98 -20.74
N THR A 680 -3.96 -15.09 -21.07
CA THR A 680 -4.53 -16.25 -21.77
C THR A 680 -4.55 -16.00 -23.27
N GLY A 681 -4.32 -17.05 -24.06
CA GLY A 681 -4.41 -16.95 -25.51
C GLY A 681 -5.82 -17.25 -26.00
N PRO A 682 -6.29 -16.62 -27.08
CA PRO A 682 -7.62 -16.86 -27.61
C PRO A 682 -7.72 -18.31 -28.10
N ARG A 683 -8.90 -18.92 -27.95
CA ARG A 683 -9.20 -20.30 -28.35
C ARG A 683 -10.35 -20.36 -29.33
N VAL A 684 -10.30 -21.33 -30.23
CA VAL A 684 -11.41 -21.60 -31.14
C VAL A 684 -12.55 -22.28 -30.39
N THR A 685 -13.73 -21.66 -30.38
CA THR A 685 -14.95 -22.19 -29.73
C THR A 685 -15.87 -22.91 -30.72
N ALA A 686 -15.80 -22.56 -32.00
CA ALA A 686 -16.59 -23.21 -33.04
C ALA A 686 -15.94 -23.06 -34.42
N MET A 687 -16.27 -23.99 -35.31
CA MET A 687 -15.98 -23.91 -36.74
C MET A 687 -17.22 -24.33 -37.53
N THR A 688 -17.50 -23.64 -38.64
CA THR A 688 -18.52 -24.01 -39.62
C THR A 688 -17.89 -24.07 -41.02
N PRO A 689 -17.94 -25.21 -41.73
CA PRO A 689 -18.54 -26.49 -41.32
C PRO A 689 -17.89 -27.09 -40.06
N THR A 690 -18.66 -27.84 -39.27
CA THR A 690 -18.14 -28.50 -38.06
C THR A 690 -16.97 -29.41 -38.42
N PRO A 691 -15.91 -29.51 -37.58
CA PRO A 691 -14.80 -30.42 -37.84
C PRO A 691 -15.28 -31.85 -38.09
N GLY A 692 -14.79 -32.46 -39.17
CA GLY A 692 -15.16 -33.80 -39.64
C GLY A 692 -16.45 -33.88 -40.45
N ALA A 693 -17.21 -32.79 -40.60
CA ALA A 693 -18.48 -32.82 -41.33
C ALA A 693 -18.30 -32.97 -42.84
N THR A 694 -19.22 -33.70 -43.46
CA THR A 694 -19.42 -33.73 -44.91
C THR A 694 -20.60 -32.84 -45.28
N VAL A 695 -20.38 -31.86 -46.17
CA VAL A 695 -21.39 -30.87 -46.58
C VAL A 695 -21.58 -30.84 -48.10
N ASP A 696 -22.79 -30.53 -48.55
CA ASP A 696 -23.14 -30.39 -49.98
C ASP A 696 -22.39 -29.24 -50.65
N SER A 697 -22.20 -28.15 -49.90
CA SER A 697 -21.49 -26.96 -50.34
C SER A 697 -21.05 -26.15 -49.11
N ALA A 698 -19.99 -25.35 -49.28
CA ALA A 698 -19.58 -24.36 -48.30
C ALA A 698 -19.28 -23.05 -49.03
N ALA A 699 -20.13 -22.05 -48.82
CA ALA A 699 -19.97 -20.71 -49.40
C ALA A 699 -18.97 -19.85 -48.60
N SER A 700 -18.72 -20.23 -47.34
CA SER A 700 -17.71 -19.65 -46.46
C SER A 700 -17.31 -20.66 -45.40
N VAL A 701 -16.17 -20.42 -44.76
CA VAL A 701 -15.72 -21.11 -43.56
C VAL A 701 -15.68 -20.08 -42.43
N LEU A 702 -16.35 -20.37 -41.32
CA LEU A 702 -16.37 -19.51 -40.14
C LEU A 702 -15.62 -20.19 -39.01
N VAL A 703 -14.87 -19.41 -38.26
CA VAL A 703 -14.21 -19.81 -37.02
C VAL A 703 -14.55 -18.78 -35.95
N SER A 704 -15.11 -19.22 -34.83
CA SER A 704 -15.42 -18.36 -33.69
C SER A 704 -14.42 -18.59 -32.56
N PHE A 705 -14.11 -17.52 -31.83
CA PHE A 705 -13.17 -17.50 -30.70
C PHE A 705 -13.93 -17.30 -29.38
N ASP A 706 -13.26 -17.52 -28.24
CA ASP A 706 -13.82 -17.23 -26.90
C ASP A 706 -13.63 -15.77 -26.47
N GLU A 707 -12.85 -15.01 -27.23
CA GLU A 707 -12.55 -13.60 -27.00
C GLU A 707 -12.20 -12.86 -28.32
N ASP A 708 -12.06 -11.54 -28.22
CA ASP A 708 -11.79 -10.68 -29.38
C ASP A 708 -10.32 -10.73 -29.82
N LEU A 709 -10.10 -10.74 -31.13
CA LEU A 709 -8.78 -10.78 -31.76
C LEU A 709 -8.31 -9.38 -32.19
N ALA A 710 -7.00 -9.17 -32.16
CA ALA A 710 -6.40 -8.06 -32.89
C ALA A 710 -6.69 -8.23 -34.39
N ALA A 711 -7.61 -7.44 -34.95
CA ALA A 711 -8.12 -7.62 -36.32
C ALA A 711 -7.01 -7.65 -37.39
N ALA A 712 -5.89 -6.96 -37.16
CA ALA A 712 -4.73 -6.94 -38.05
C ALA A 712 -3.95 -8.28 -38.07
N SER A 713 -4.12 -9.11 -37.05
CA SER A 713 -3.49 -10.43 -36.91
C SER A 713 -4.18 -11.51 -37.77
N VAL A 714 -5.41 -11.25 -38.19
CA VAL A 714 -6.25 -12.17 -38.98
C VAL A 714 -6.21 -11.77 -40.46
N SER A 715 -5.62 -12.61 -41.30
CA SER A 715 -5.44 -12.32 -42.73
C SER A 715 -5.38 -13.61 -43.57
N GLY A 716 -5.27 -13.47 -44.89
CA GLY A 716 -5.16 -14.61 -45.80
C GLY A 716 -3.87 -15.44 -45.67
N THR A 717 -2.89 -15.00 -44.88
CA THR A 717 -1.68 -15.78 -44.56
C THR A 717 -1.74 -16.45 -43.19
N THR A 718 -2.72 -16.08 -42.37
CA THR A 718 -2.84 -16.55 -40.98
C THR A 718 -4.09 -17.41 -40.80
N PHE A 719 -5.10 -17.23 -41.65
CA PHE A 719 -6.22 -18.14 -41.83
C PHE A 719 -6.22 -18.68 -43.26
N GLU A 720 -5.80 -19.93 -43.40
CA GLU A 720 -5.77 -20.65 -44.67
C GLU A 720 -6.82 -21.76 -44.72
N VAL A 721 -7.39 -21.95 -45.92
CA VAL A 721 -8.13 -23.16 -46.26
C VAL A 721 -7.38 -23.84 -47.40
N VAL A 722 -7.02 -25.10 -47.19
CA VAL A 722 -6.27 -25.89 -48.19
C VAL A 722 -7.08 -27.12 -48.60
N ASN A 723 -7.02 -27.47 -49.88
CA ASN A 723 -7.57 -28.71 -50.42
C ASN A 723 -6.48 -29.79 -50.41
N LEU A 724 -6.89 -31.02 -50.08
CA LEU A 724 -6.02 -32.18 -50.01
C LEU A 724 -5.33 -32.46 -51.35
N GLY A 725 -4.01 -32.64 -51.30
CA GLY A 725 -3.20 -32.98 -52.46
C GLY A 725 -3.41 -34.42 -52.98
N PRO A 726 -2.88 -34.76 -54.17
CA PRO A 726 -2.92 -36.10 -54.74
C PRO A 726 -2.35 -37.24 -53.88
N ASP A 727 -1.48 -36.96 -52.91
CA ASP A 727 -0.92 -37.97 -52.01
C ASP A 727 -1.88 -38.42 -50.90
N GLY A 728 -3.03 -37.74 -50.75
CA GLY A 728 -4.06 -38.06 -49.78
C GLY A 728 -3.70 -37.71 -48.34
N GLN A 729 -2.66 -36.90 -48.11
CA GLN A 729 -2.23 -36.45 -46.78
C GLN A 729 -2.19 -34.92 -46.70
N PHE A 730 -2.74 -34.35 -45.63
CA PHE A 730 -2.56 -32.93 -45.35
C PHE A 730 -1.18 -32.66 -44.75
N GLY A 731 -0.60 -31.51 -45.07
CA GLY A 731 0.67 -31.02 -44.56
C GLY A 731 1.85 -31.27 -45.51
N THR A 732 1.56 -31.65 -46.74
CA THR A 732 2.54 -32.02 -47.76
C THR A 732 2.65 -30.93 -48.83
N GLY A 733 3.70 -30.98 -49.65
CA GLY A 733 3.99 -29.93 -50.63
C GLY A 733 3.02 -29.85 -51.80
N ASP A 734 2.07 -30.78 -51.89
CA ASP A 734 1.04 -30.88 -52.92
C ASP A 734 -0.36 -30.45 -52.44
N ASP A 735 -0.52 -30.03 -51.19
CA ASP A 735 -1.73 -29.34 -50.72
C ASP A 735 -1.97 -28.06 -51.53
N ILE A 736 -3.22 -27.84 -51.94
CA ILE A 736 -3.59 -26.70 -52.79
C ILE A 736 -4.30 -25.65 -51.94
N ALA A 737 -3.67 -24.50 -51.73
CA ALA A 737 -4.31 -23.36 -51.09
C ALA A 737 -5.54 -22.88 -51.87
N VAL A 738 -6.66 -22.70 -51.19
CA VAL A 738 -7.90 -22.20 -51.78
C VAL A 738 -7.82 -20.67 -51.87
N PRO A 739 -7.97 -20.07 -53.07
CA PRO A 739 -7.99 -18.62 -53.18
C PRO A 739 -9.27 -18.03 -52.58
N GLY A 740 -9.13 -17.07 -51.65
CA GLY A 740 -10.26 -16.44 -50.95
C GLY A 740 -9.87 -15.13 -50.24
N THR A 741 -10.84 -14.55 -49.55
CA THR A 741 -10.65 -13.37 -48.68
C THR A 741 -11.01 -13.72 -47.24
N VAL A 742 -10.23 -13.22 -46.30
CA VAL A 742 -10.51 -13.35 -44.86
C VAL A 742 -11.03 -12.03 -44.31
N ALA A 743 -12.07 -12.09 -43.49
CA ALA A 743 -12.60 -10.96 -42.74
C ALA A 743 -12.82 -11.36 -41.28
N TYR A 744 -12.60 -10.42 -40.35
CA TYR A 744 -12.82 -10.63 -38.92
C TYR A 744 -13.90 -9.68 -38.39
N SER A 745 -14.73 -10.15 -37.46
CA SER A 745 -15.77 -9.35 -36.81
C SER A 745 -15.68 -9.44 -35.29
N ALA A 746 -15.17 -8.36 -34.68
CA ALA A 746 -15.08 -8.16 -33.22
C ALA A 746 -16.44 -8.11 -32.51
N ALA A 747 -17.55 -7.93 -33.23
CA ALA A 747 -18.89 -7.95 -32.62
C ALA A 747 -19.38 -9.39 -32.33
N THR A 748 -18.71 -10.39 -32.92
CA THR A 748 -19.13 -11.80 -32.88
C THR A 748 -17.94 -12.74 -32.66
N ASP A 749 -16.76 -12.19 -32.42
CA ASP A 749 -15.49 -12.92 -32.26
C ASP A 749 -15.30 -14.00 -33.33
N THR A 750 -15.55 -13.64 -34.59
CA THR A 750 -15.63 -14.61 -35.69
C THR A 750 -14.80 -14.16 -36.89
N ALA A 751 -13.90 -15.05 -37.33
CA ALA A 751 -13.19 -14.95 -38.58
C ALA A 751 -13.94 -15.72 -39.67
N THR A 752 -14.08 -15.12 -40.85
CA THR A 752 -14.75 -15.70 -42.01
C THR A 752 -13.80 -15.74 -43.19
N PHE A 753 -13.53 -16.95 -43.69
CA PHE A 753 -12.90 -17.16 -44.99
C PHE A 753 -13.98 -17.31 -46.06
N THR A 754 -13.95 -16.45 -47.07
CA THR A 754 -14.84 -16.49 -48.24
C THR A 754 -14.03 -16.87 -49.47
N PRO A 755 -14.20 -18.08 -50.03
CA PRO A 755 -13.48 -18.48 -51.24
C PRO A 755 -13.93 -17.65 -52.44
N THR A 756 -13.00 -17.36 -53.37
CA THR A 756 -13.27 -16.60 -54.60
C THR A 756 -14.28 -17.29 -55.53
N THR A 757 -14.34 -18.62 -55.46
CA THR A 757 -15.33 -19.48 -56.10
C THR A 757 -15.85 -20.48 -55.08
N ALA A 758 -17.09 -20.94 -55.22
CA ALA A 758 -17.61 -22.00 -54.35
C ALA A 758 -16.63 -23.19 -54.28
N LEU A 759 -16.44 -23.75 -53.09
CA LEU A 759 -15.54 -24.89 -52.90
C LEU A 759 -15.99 -26.05 -53.78
N ALA A 760 -15.05 -26.64 -54.50
CA ALA A 760 -15.28 -27.84 -55.30
C ALA A 760 -15.49 -29.05 -54.37
N ASN A 761 -15.86 -30.18 -54.95
CA ASN A 761 -15.89 -31.42 -54.18
C ASN A 761 -14.44 -31.77 -53.78
N GLY A 762 -14.20 -32.13 -52.52
CA GLY A 762 -12.84 -32.34 -52.01
C GLY A 762 -12.79 -32.41 -50.49
N ARG A 763 -11.60 -32.76 -49.97
CA ARG A 763 -11.30 -32.73 -48.53
C ARG A 763 -10.49 -31.48 -48.23
N TYR A 764 -10.93 -30.71 -47.25
CA TYR A 764 -10.32 -29.43 -46.90
C TYR A 764 -9.78 -29.44 -45.47
N ALA A 765 -8.68 -28.73 -45.25
CA ALA A 765 -8.19 -28.38 -43.92
C ALA A 765 -8.23 -26.87 -43.72
N VAL A 766 -8.75 -26.46 -42.57
CA VAL A 766 -8.67 -25.09 -42.05
C VAL A 766 -7.45 -25.01 -41.16
N ARG A 767 -6.59 -24.03 -41.40
CA ARG A 767 -5.37 -23.78 -40.65
C ARG A 767 -5.36 -22.35 -40.14
N LEU A 768 -5.18 -22.19 -38.84
CA LEU A 768 -4.92 -20.90 -38.20
C LEU A 768 -3.52 -20.92 -37.60
N ASP A 769 -2.69 -19.96 -37.97
CA ASP A 769 -1.31 -19.83 -37.46
C ASP A 769 -1.30 -19.15 -36.08
N GLY A 770 -1.14 -19.97 -35.05
CA GLY A 770 -0.98 -19.51 -33.67
C GLY A 770 0.46 -19.31 -33.25
N THR A 771 1.45 -19.78 -34.02
CA THR A 771 2.86 -19.74 -33.61
C THR A 771 3.43 -18.32 -33.47
N ALA A 772 2.99 -17.36 -34.28
CA ALA A 772 3.44 -15.96 -34.18
C ALA A 772 2.45 -14.90 -34.70
N SER A 773 1.31 -15.32 -35.24
CA SER A 773 0.50 -14.43 -36.07
C SER A 773 -0.80 -14.01 -35.41
N ILE A 774 -1.71 -14.95 -35.16
CA ILE A 774 -3.03 -14.63 -34.60
C ILE A 774 -2.88 -14.32 -33.11
N THR A 775 -3.34 -13.12 -32.73
CA THR A 775 -3.26 -12.61 -31.37
C THR A 775 -4.58 -11.99 -30.92
N ASP A 776 -4.85 -12.04 -29.62
CA ASP A 776 -5.91 -11.25 -28.99
C ASP A 776 -5.54 -9.75 -28.94
N LEU A 777 -6.38 -8.93 -28.31
CA LEU A 777 -6.12 -7.50 -28.12
C LEU A 777 -4.97 -7.20 -27.16
N ALA A 778 -4.69 -8.09 -26.20
CA ALA A 778 -3.58 -7.99 -25.25
C ALA A 778 -2.23 -8.38 -25.88
N GLY A 779 -2.25 -9.09 -27.00
CA GLY A 779 -1.11 -9.61 -27.73
C GLY A 779 -0.76 -11.07 -27.42
N ASN A 780 -1.57 -11.84 -26.68
CA ASN A 780 -1.31 -13.27 -26.50
C ASN A 780 -1.65 -14.03 -27.78
N ARG A 781 -0.90 -15.10 -28.03
CA ARG A 781 -1.03 -15.90 -29.25
C ARG A 781 -2.16 -16.92 -29.12
N LEU A 782 -2.77 -17.30 -30.24
CA LEU A 782 -3.78 -18.37 -30.30
C LEU A 782 -3.34 -19.64 -29.56
N ASP A 783 -4.20 -20.17 -28.70
CA ASP A 783 -4.13 -21.49 -28.06
C ASP A 783 -4.94 -22.47 -28.93
N GLY A 784 -4.40 -22.77 -30.11
CA GLY A 784 -5.14 -23.35 -31.22
C GLY A 784 -5.23 -24.87 -31.25
N GLU A 785 -4.51 -25.61 -30.40
CA GLU A 785 -4.39 -27.07 -30.50
C GLU A 785 -5.76 -27.76 -30.47
N PHE A 786 -6.20 -28.32 -31.60
CA PHE A 786 -7.49 -29.00 -31.69
C PHE A 786 -7.36 -30.51 -31.43
N SER A 787 -7.96 -30.98 -30.34
CA SER A 787 -7.95 -32.40 -29.94
C SER A 787 -9.25 -33.15 -30.25
N GLY A 788 -10.15 -32.54 -31.05
CA GLY A 788 -11.44 -33.12 -31.43
C GLY A 788 -12.65 -32.54 -30.69
N ALA A 789 -12.43 -31.62 -29.75
CA ALA A 789 -13.48 -30.90 -29.04
C ALA A 789 -13.14 -29.41 -28.94
N PHE A 790 -14.18 -28.58 -28.77
CA PHE A 790 -14.05 -27.16 -28.48
C PHE A 790 -14.24 -26.90 -26.97
N PRO A 791 -13.66 -25.82 -26.41
CA PRO A 791 -12.72 -24.89 -27.06
C PRO A 791 -11.38 -25.58 -27.39
N SER A 792 -10.64 -25.05 -28.38
CA SER A 792 -9.29 -25.52 -28.70
C SER A 792 -8.29 -25.20 -27.59
N GLY A 793 -7.08 -25.73 -27.72
CA GLY A 793 -5.94 -25.36 -26.91
C GLY A 793 -5.59 -26.33 -25.81
N ASN A 794 -4.39 -26.15 -25.25
CA ASN A 794 -3.86 -26.91 -24.13
C ASN A 794 -3.56 -26.04 -22.89
N GLY A 795 -3.85 -24.74 -22.96
CA GLY A 795 -3.54 -23.77 -21.91
C GLY A 795 -2.26 -22.97 -22.15
N ALA A 796 -1.52 -23.23 -23.23
CA ALA A 796 -0.32 -22.51 -23.60
C ALA A 796 -0.48 -21.81 -24.96
N PRO A 797 -0.47 -20.46 -24.99
CA PRO A 797 -0.46 -19.67 -26.23
C PRO A 797 0.64 -20.11 -27.20
N GLY A 798 0.33 -20.15 -28.50
CA GLY A 798 1.30 -20.44 -29.56
C GLY A 798 0.97 -21.64 -30.46
N GLY A 799 -0.17 -22.30 -30.23
CA GLY A 799 -0.62 -23.48 -30.94
C GLY A 799 -1.39 -23.19 -32.22
N ASP A 800 -1.12 -23.95 -33.29
CA ASP A 800 -1.90 -23.87 -34.52
C ASP A 800 -3.24 -24.60 -34.39
N PHE A 801 -4.31 -24.00 -34.92
CA PHE A 801 -5.59 -24.69 -35.08
C PHE A 801 -5.64 -25.37 -36.44
N VAL A 802 -5.82 -26.69 -36.45
CA VAL A 802 -6.00 -27.48 -37.68
C VAL A 802 -7.23 -28.38 -37.55
N ALA A 803 -8.20 -28.19 -38.43
CA ALA A 803 -9.40 -29.01 -38.49
C ALA A 803 -9.82 -29.27 -39.94
N THR A 804 -10.41 -30.43 -40.21
CA THR A 804 -10.76 -30.86 -41.58
C THR A 804 -12.27 -30.93 -41.78
N PHE A 805 -12.75 -30.72 -43.01
CA PHE A 805 -14.12 -31.01 -43.42
C PHE A 805 -14.14 -31.49 -44.89
N THR A 806 -15.25 -32.07 -45.33
CA THR A 806 -15.40 -32.58 -46.69
C THR A 806 -16.52 -31.86 -47.41
N VAL A 807 -16.26 -31.38 -48.62
CA VAL A 807 -17.32 -30.95 -49.54
C VAL A 807 -17.57 -32.10 -50.50
N ALA A 808 -18.77 -32.66 -50.45
CA ALA A 808 -19.17 -33.76 -51.32
C ALA A 808 -20.61 -33.55 -51.76
N GLN A 809 -20.79 -33.21 -53.04
CA GLN A 809 -22.12 -33.11 -53.62
C GLN A 809 -22.73 -34.49 -53.85
N PRO A 810 -24.06 -34.61 -53.71
CA PRO A 810 -24.76 -35.83 -54.09
C PRO A 810 -24.65 -36.03 -55.61
N GLU A 811 -24.12 -37.17 -56.02
CA GLU A 811 -24.25 -37.69 -57.37
C GLU A 811 -25.49 -38.60 -57.41
N SER A 812 -26.48 -38.22 -58.22
CA SER A 812 -27.69 -39.02 -58.39
C SER A 812 -27.81 -39.57 -59.81
N VAL A 813 -28.28 -40.80 -59.92
CA VAL A 813 -28.74 -41.39 -61.18
C VAL A 813 -30.21 -41.81 -61.03
N GLU A 814 -31.01 -41.48 -62.03
CA GLU A 814 -32.35 -42.06 -62.14
C GLU A 814 -32.28 -43.26 -63.09
N LEU A 815 -32.53 -44.45 -62.54
CA LEU A 815 -32.70 -45.65 -63.33
C LEU A 815 -34.17 -45.84 -63.68
N SER A 816 -34.44 -46.20 -64.93
CA SER A 816 -35.79 -46.41 -65.44
C SER A 816 -35.79 -47.44 -66.58
N ARG A 817 -36.94 -47.63 -67.23
CA ARG A 817 -37.04 -48.53 -68.40
C ARG A 817 -36.10 -48.12 -69.55
N THR A 818 -35.77 -46.83 -69.66
CA THR A 818 -34.90 -46.27 -70.70
C THR A 818 -33.44 -46.13 -70.25
N HIS A 819 -33.19 -45.88 -68.96
CA HIS A 819 -31.85 -45.83 -68.38
C HIS A 819 -31.66 -46.98 -67.39
N ARG A 820 -31.20 -48.14 -67.87
CA ARG A 820 -31.30 -49.40 -67.11
C ARG A 820 -30.09 -49.74 -66.25
N ARG A 821 -29.00 -48.99 -66.33
CA ARG A 821 -27.73 -49.40 -65.73
C ARG A 821 -26.87 -48.21 -65.31
N TRP A 822 -26.35 -48.27 -64.10
CA TRP A 822 -25.32 -47.37 -63.56
C TRP A 822 -24.12 -48.18 -63.09
N VAL A 823 -22.91 -47.66 -63.30
CA VAL A 823 -21.66 -48.33 -62.93
C VAL A 823 -20.74 -47.30 -62.30
N PHE A 824 -20.27 -47.59 -61.08
CA PHE A 824 -19.39 -46.71 -60.33
C PHE A 824 -18.39 -47.52 -59.48
N ARG A 825 -17.56 -46.83 -58.69
CA ARG A 825 -16.68 -47.44 -57.69
C ARG A 825 -17.09 -47.07 -56.27
N ASP A 826 -17.20 -48.05 -55.40
CA ASP A 826 -17.44 -47.88 -53.96
C ASP A 826 -16.17 -47.53 -53.19
N GLN A 827 -16.28 -47.32 -51.89
CA GLN A 827 -15.22 -46.80 -51.02
C GLN A 827 -13.92 -47.61 -51.07
N ASP A 828 -14.00 -48.93 -51.30
CA ASP A 828 -12.85 -49.85 -51.36
C ASP A 828 -12.34 -50.08 -52.80
N GLY A 829 -12.97 -49.43 -53.77
CA GLY A 829 -12.58 -49.38 -55.17
C GLY A 829 -13.16 -50.47 -56.05
N ASP A 830 -14.11 -51.21 -55.52
CA ASP A 830 -14.83 -52.27 -56.22
C ASP A 830 -15.76 -51.67 -57.26
N THR A 831 -16.00 -52.43 -58.32
CA THR A 831 -16.88 -51.98 -59.39
C THR A 831 -18.31 -52.37 -59.07
N VAL A 832 -19.11 -51.40 -58.64
CA VAL A 832 -20.54 -51.57 -58.41
C VAL A 832 -21.31 -51.35 -59.71
N THR A 833 -22.12 -52.34 -60.09
CA THR A 833 -23.09 -52.23 -61.18
C THR A 833 -24.50 -52.32 -60.63
N VAL A 834 -25.27 -51.26 -60.82
CA VAL A 834 -26.71 -51.22 -60.52
C VAL A 834 -27.49 -51.38 -61.82
N SER A 835 -28.44 -52.31 -61.84
CA SER A 835 -29.30 -52.60 -62.99
C SER A 835 -30.78 -52.56 -62.61
N PHE A 836 -31.60 -51.88 -63.41
CA PHE A 836 -33.03 -51.71 -63.19
C PHE A 836 -33.85 -52.29 -64.34
N SER A 837 -34.92 -53.02 -64.02
CA SER A 837 -35.78 -53.69 -64.99
C SER A 837 -37.23 -53.73 -64.49
N GLY A 838 -38.22 -53.66 -65.39
CA GLY A 838 -39.64 -53.63 -64.97
C GLY A 838 -40.59 -53.03 -66.01
N SER A 839 -41.89 -53.03 -65.70
CA SER A 839 -42.95 -52.47 -66.55
C SER A 839 -43.23 -50.98 -66.32
N ALA A 840 -42.95 -50.45 -65.12
CA ALA A 840 -43.21 -49.07 -64.73
C ALA A 840 -42.26 -48.59 -63.62
N GLY A 841 -42.16 -47.26 -63.44
CA GLY A 841 -41.44 -46.60 -62.35
C GLY A 841 -39.96 -46.30 -62.60
N THR A 842 -39.35 -45.66 -61.60
CA THR A 842 -37.95 -45.25 -61.54
C THR A 842 -37.32 -45.63 -60.20
N ALA A 843 -35.99 -45.72 -60.17
CA ALA A 843 -35.19 -45.79 -58.96
C ALA A 843 -34.18 -44.64 -59.00
N ALA A 844 -34.30 -43.67 -58.10
CA ALA A 844 -33.32 -42.62 -57.89
C ALA A 844 -32.27 -43.12 -56.90
N LEU A 845 -31.04 -43.32 -57.37
CA LEU A 845 -29.92 -43.71 -56.53
C LEU A 845 -29.01 -42.50 -56.32
N THR A 846 -28.66 -42.22 -55.07
CA THR A 846 -27.76 -41.11 -54.73
C THR A 846 -26.57 -41.64 -53.95
N ARG A 847 -25.38 -41.18 -54.31
CA ARG A 847 -24.16 -41.34 -53.53
C ARG A 847 -23.54 -39.98 -53.25
N ARG A 848 -22.77 -39.87 -52.19
CA ARG A 848 -22.10 -38.62 -51.82
C ARG A 848 -20.60 -38.84 -51.84
N VAL A 849 -19.93 -38.22 -52.81
CA VAL A 849 -18.50 -38.43 -53.07
C VAL A 849 -17.78 -37.10 -53.27
N ALA A 850 -16.61 -36.97 -52.66
CA ALA A 850 -15.68 -35.89 -52.98
C ALA A 850 -15.10 -36.10 -54.39
N GLU A 851 -14.48 -35.07 -54.99
CA GLU A 851 -13.98 -35.16 -56.36
C GLU A 851 -12.86 -36.20 -56.47
N GLY A 852 -13.01 -37.15 -57.40
CA GLY A 852 -12.02 -38.21 -57.61
C GLY A 852 -12.01 -39.31 -56.54
N GLU A 853 -12.81 -39.18 -55.49
CA GLU A 853 -12.99 -40.20 -54.47
C GLU A 853 -14.06 -41.23 -54.88
N GLN A 854 -14.08 -42.33 -54.13
CA GLN A 854 -14.99 -43.44 -54.34
C GLN A 854 -15.96 -43.50 -53.16
N GLY A 855 -17.15 -44.08 -53.36
CA GLY A 855 -18.13 -44.08 -52.29
C GLY A 855 -19.36 -44.92 -52.57
N ASP A 856 -19.96 -45.33 -51.47
CA ASP A 856 -21.13 -46.18 -51.38
C ASP A 856 -22.44 -45.46 -51.72
N ILE A 857 -23.52 -46.23 -51.84
CA ILE A 857 -24.85 -45.68 -52.12
C ILE A 857 -25.45 -45.17 -50.81
N GLU A 858 -25.77 -43.89 -50.78
CA GLU A 858 -26.43 -43.28 -49.62
C GLU A 858 -27.92 -43.61 -49.63
N THR A 859 -28.60 -43.36 -50.75
CA THR A 859 -30.05 -43.56 -50.85
C THR A 859 -30.48 -44.26 -52.14
N ILE A 860 -31.55 -45.04 -52.04
CA ILE A 860 -32.29 -45.61 -53.16
C ILE A 860 -33.77 -45.28 -52.96
N ALA A 861 -34.33 -44.41 -53.79
CA ALA A 861 -35.75 -44.04 -53.73
C ALA A 861 -36.51 -44.58 -54.95
N PHE A 862 -37.62 -45.28 -54.73
CA PHE A 862 -38.48 -45.83 -55.78
C PHE A 862 -39.75 -45.01 -55.98
N ASP A 863 -40.09 -44.70 -57.23
CA ASP A 863 -41.32 -43.97 -57.58
C ASP A 863 -42.02 -44.63 -58.78
N GLY A 864 -43.33 -44.83 -58.69
CA GLY A 864 -44.17 -45.49 -59.69
C GLY A 864 -43.80 -46.96 -59.95
N THR A 865 -43.09 -47.61 -59.03
CA THR A 865 -42.65 -49.01 -59.19
C THR A 865 -43.75 -50.00 -58.84
N ASP A 866 -43.63 -51.24 -59.33
CA ASP A 866 -44.62 -52.28 -59.11
C ASP A 866 -43.97 -53.64 -58.81
N ALA A 867 -44.80 -54.64 -58.48
CA ALA A 867 -44.35 -55.99 -58.18
C ALA A 867 -43.70 -56.76 -59.37
N LYS A 868 -43.60 -56.17 -60.56
CA LYS A 868 -42.85 -56.69 -61.72
C LYS A 868 -41.51 -55.97 -61.91
N THR A 869 -41.28 -54.88 -61.18
CA THR A 869 -40.02 -54.14 -61.19
C THR A 869 -38.98 -54.84 -60.32
N SER A 870 -37.72 -54.81 -60.76
CA SER A 870 -36.58 -55.37 -60.04
C SER A 870 -35.35 -54.49 -60.18
N LEU A 871 -34.67 -54.26 -59.05
CA LEU A 871 -33.37 -53.65 -58.96
C LEU A 871 -32.33 -54.73 -58.59
N THR A 872 -31.22 -54.77 -59.30
CA THR A 872 -30.10 -55.67 -59.02
C THR A 872 -28.82 -54.86 -58.86
N ILE A 873 -28.15 -55.01 -57.73
CA ILE A 873 -26.82 -54.46 -57.46
C ILE A 873 -25.82 -55.62 -57.49
N THR A 874 -24.72 -55.45 -58.21
CA THR A 874 -23.64 -56.44 -58.30
C THR A 874 -22.32 -55.74 -58.07
N VAL A 875 -21.62 -56.16 -57.02
CA VAL A 875 -20.27 -55.69 -56.71
C VAL A 875 -19.25 -56.64 -57.34
N LYS A 876 -18.19 -56.06 -57.89
CA LYS A 876 -17.05 -56.80 -58.42
C LYS A 876 -15.77 -56.26 -57.80
N GLU A 877 -15.17 -57.09 -56.97
CA GLU A 877 -13.92 -56.83 -56.27
C GLU A 877 -12.81 -56.27 -57.16
N SER A 878 -12.16 -55.24 -56.66
CA SER A 878 -10.97 -54.62 -57.20
C SER A 878 -9.74 -55.49 -56.91
N LYS A 879 -8.64 -55.29 -57.65
CA LYS A 879 -7.40 -56.07 -57.42
C LYS A 879 -6.56 -55.57 -56.25
N THR A 880 -6.96 -54.45 -55.65
CA THR A 880 -6.17 -53.66 -54.70
C THR A 880 -6.88 -53.43 -53.37
N GLY A 881 -8.19 -53.67 -53.29
CA GLY A 881 -8.99 -53.62 -52.07
C GLY A 881 -8.80 -54.85 -51.17
N THR A 882 -9.36 -54.79 -49.97
CA THR A 882 -9.40 -55.92 -49.05
C THR A 882 -10.26 -57.02 -49.66
N LEU A 883 -9.90 -58.29 -49.46
CA LEU A 883 -10.69 -59.41 -49.97
C LEU A 883 -11.89 -59.64 -49.04
N GLY A 884 -13.10 -59.26 -49.48
CA GLY A 884 -14.36 -59.69 -48.89
C GLY A 884 -15.23 -58.63 -48.20
N ASP A 885 -15.04 -57.34 -48.47
CA ASP A 885 -15.93 -56.24 -48.09
C ASP A 885 -16.84 -55.85 -49.28
N GLY A 886 -18.16 -55.89 -49.11
CA GLY A 886 -19.12 -55.46 -50.14
C GLY A 886 -19.27 -53.93 -50.20
N THR A 887 -20.11 -53.43 -51.10
CA THR A 887 -20.56 -52.01 -51.04
C THR A 887 -21.65 -51.86 -49.98
N THR A 888 -21.83 -50.66 -49.45
CA THR A 888 -22.92 -50.40 -48.51
C THR A 888 -24.08 -49.59 -49.10
N VAL A 889 -25.28 -49.77 -48.54
CA VAL A 889 -26.46 -48.95 -48.83
C VAL A 889 -27.07 -48.47 -47.51
N GLN A 890 -27.31 -47.15 -47.39
CA GLN A 890 -27.80 -46.60 -46.12
C GLN A 890 -29.31 -46.46 -45.99
N THR A 891 -30.03 -46.11 -47.05
CA THR A 891 -31.49 -45.92 -46.97
C THR A 891 -32.15 -46.36 -48.26
N ILE A 892 -33.26 -47.08 -48.14
CA ILE A 892 -34.06 -47.50 -49.28
C ILE A 892 -35.51 -47.13 -49.00
N SER A 893 -36.17 -46.40 -49.88
CA SER A 893 -37.56 -45.98 -49.65
C SER A 893 -38.42 -45.86 -50.91
N GLY A 894 -39.74 -45.77 -50.73
CA GLY A 894 -40.70 -45.43 -51.79
C GLY A 894 -41.66 -46.57 -52.16
N ASP A 895 -42.10 -46.64 -53.42
CA ASP A 895 -43.07 -47.64 -53.87
C ASP A 895 -42.53 -49.09 -53.79
N GLY A 896 -43.43 -50.08 -53.73
CA GLY A 896 -43.05 -51.50 -53.67
C GLY A 896 -42.50 -52.08 -54.98
N LEU A 897 -41.57 -53.03 -54.88
CA LEU A 897 -40.94 -53.72 -56.02
C LEU A 897 -40.99 -55.26 -55.93
N GLY A 898 -40.97 -55.91 -57.09
CA GLY A 898 -40.95 -57.38 -57.15
C GLY A 898 -39.68 -58.02 -56.61
N THR A 899 -38.50 -57.47 -56.90
CA THR A 899 -37.23 -58.08 -56.45
C THR A 899 -36.14 -57.04 -56.26
N LEU A 900 -35.57 -57.01 -55.05
CA LEU A 900 -34.34 -56.31 -54.70
C LEU A 900 -33.22 -57.35 -54.53
N ASN A 901 -32.22 -57.33 -55.40
CA ASN A 901 -31.15 -58.32 -55.42
C ASN A 901 -29.78 -57.65 -55.32
N MET A 902 -29.21 -57.62 -54.12
CA MET A 902 -28.01 -56.85 -53.76
C MET A 902 -26.97 -57.81 -53.18
N LYS A 903 -26.35 -58.63 -54.04
CA LYS A 903 -25.37 -59.63 -53.57
C LYS A 903 -24.01 -58.96 -53.32
N ASN A 904 -23.36 -59.29 -52.19
CA ASN A 904 -22.14 -58.62 -51.69
C ASN A 904 -22.40 -57.13 -51.44
N VAL A 905 -23.56 -56.83 -50.86
CA VAL A 905 -23.97 -55.47 -50.49
C VAL A 905 -24.50 -55.55 -49.08
N ASP A 906 -24.00 -54.67 -48.22
CA ASP A 906 -24.43 -54.58 -46.83
C ASP A 906 -25.41 -53.42 -46.66
N LEU A 907 -26.44 -53.64 -45.86
CA LEU A 907 -27.30 -52.56 -45.39
C LEU A 907 -26.71 -52.02 -44.10
N VAL A 908 -26.32 -50.75 -44.12
CA VAL A 908 -25.64 -50.09 -43.01
C VAL A 908 -26.30 -48.75 -42.75
N GLY A 909 -26.82 -48.50 -41.55
CA GLY A 909 -27.55 -47.27 -41.25
C GLY A 909 -29.07 -47.47 -41.26
N ASN A 910 -29.81 -46.51 -41.80
CA ASN A 910 -31.26 -46.36 -41.57
C ASN A 910 -32.15 -47.38 -42.33
N THR A 911 -33.45 -47.26 -42.08
CA THR A 911 -34.55 -48.12 -42.50
C THR A 911 -34.70 -48.34 -44.02
N ILE A 912 -35.05 -49.57 -44.43
CA ILE A 912 -35.77 -49.85 -45.69
C ILE A 912 -37.26 -49.61 -45.47
N GLU A 913 -37.87 -48.61 -46.12
CA GLU A 913 -39.28 -48.26 -45.96
C GLU A 913 -40.01 -48.25 -47.31
N LEU A 914 -40.74 -49.30 -47.63
CA LEU A 914 -41.49 -49.39 -48.89
C LEU A 914 -42.99 -49.38 -48.65
N ASP A 915 -43.71 -48.48 -49.32
CA ASP A 915 -45.17 -48.33 -49.20
C ASP A 915 -45.93 -49.51 -49.85
N GLY A 916 -45.29 -50.24 -50.76
CA GLY A 916 -45.86 -51.39 -51.46
C GLY A 916 -45.20 -52.73 -51.10
N ALA A 917 -45.55 -53.78 -51.85
CA ALA A 917 -45.01 -55.11 -51.61
C ALA A 917 -43.55 -55.28 -52.06
N LEU A 918 -42.75 -55.99 -51.26
CA LEU A 918 -41.45 -56.54 -51.65
C LEU A 918 -41.54 -58.07 -51.71
N LYS A 919 -41.36 -58.70 -52.88
CA LYS A 919 -41.50 -60.17 -53.00
C LYS A 919 -40.22 -60.94 -52.76
N LYS A 920 -39.06 -60.33 -53.03
CA LYS A 920 -37.76 -60.96 -52.85
C LYS A 920 -36.69 -59.93 -52.50
N LEU A 921 -36.00 -60.16 -51.39
CA LEU A 921 -34.80 -59.47 -50.95
C LEU A 921 -33.64 -60.47 -50.93
N VAL A 922 -32.56 -60.13 -51.62
CA VAL A 922 -31.26 -60.79 -51.49
C VAL A 922 -30.26 -59.71 -51.13
N VAL A 923 -29.52 -59.92 -50.07
CA VAL A 923 -28.52 -59.00 -49.52
C VAL A 923 -27.34 -59.85 -48.99
N ASP A 924 -26.18 -59.26 -48.75
CA ASP A 924 -25.13 -59.96 -47.99
C ASP A 924 -25.45 -59.83 -46.51
N ASP A 925 -25.10 -58.72 -45.86
CA ASP A 925 -25.45 -58.49 -44.46
C ASP A 925 -26.51 -57.39 -44.28
N ILE A 926 -27.34 -57.57 -43.24
CA ILE A 926 -28.23 -56.52 -42.73
C ILE A 926 -27.70 -56.12 -41.35
N LEU A 927 -26.98 -55.00 -41.24
CA LEU A 927 -26.34 -54.63 -39.98
C LEU A 927 -27.33 -53.98 -38.99
N ALA A 928 -26.93 -53.88 -37.73
CA ALA A 928 -27.77 -53.34 -36.66
C ALA A 928 -28.22 -51.89 -36.96
N GLY A 929 -29.51 -51.60 -36.78
CA GLY A 929 -30.13 -50.30 -37.08
C GLY A 929 -30.83 -50.19 -38.44
N SER A 930 -30.62 -51.15 -39.35
CA SER A 930 -31.24 -51.18 -40.69
C SER A 930 -32.58 -51.89 -40.70
N ASP A 931 -33.59 -51.30 -40.05
CA ASP A 931 -34.95 -51.84 -39.96
C ASP A 931 -35.60 -51.98 -41.35
N ILE A 932 -36.53 -52.91 -41.53
CA ILE A 932 -37.28 -53.13 -42.78
C ILE A 932 -38.77 -52.98 -42.50
N LEU A 933 -39.38 -51.94 -43.07
CA LEU A 933 -40.79 -51.62 -42.99
C LEU A 933 -41.41 -51.69 -44.39
N LEU A 934 -42.46 -52.49 -44.55
CA LEU A 934 -43.10 -52.75 -45.84
C LEU A 934 -44.64 -52.57 -45.73
N GLY A 935 -45.28 -51.96 -46.73
CA GLY A 935 -46.70 -51.57 -46.73
C GLY A 935 -47.64 -52.38 -47.65
N GLY A 936 -47.20 -53.53 -48.19
CA GLY A 936 -47.97 -54.34 -49.16
C GLY A 936 -49.28 -54.98 -48.64
N GLU A 937 -50.09 -55.57 -49.54
CA GLU A 937 -51.32 -56.28 -49.12
C GLU A 937 -51.02 -57.61 -48.40
N GLU A 938 -51.94 -58.07 -47.55
CA GLU A 938 -51.79 -59.30 -46.74
C GLU A 938 -51.49 -60.58 -47.54
N THR A 939 -51.75 -60.59 -48.85
CA THR A 939 -51.54 -61.76 -49.71
C THR A 939 -50.15 -61.82 -50.36
N ASP A 940 -49.34 -60.77 -50.26
CA ASP A 940 -48.00 -60.74 -50.84
C ASP A 940 -47.01 -61.58 -50.05
N GLN A 941 -46.10 -62.25 -50.77
CA GLN A 941 -45.16 -63.22 -50.22
C GLN A 941 -43.72 -62.71 -50.33
N LEU A 942 -43.05 -62.48 -49.19
CA LEU A 942 -41.64 -62.05 -49.13
C LEU A 942 -40.67 -63.23 -49.01
N THR A 943 -39.60 -63.22 -49.79
CA THR A 943 -38.45 -64.11 -49.64
C THR A 943 -37.20 -63.32 -49.27
N ILE A 944 -36.54 -63.63 -48.17
CA ILE A 944 -35.28 -62.98 -47.73
C ILE A 944 -34.13 -63.97 -47.86
N THR A 945 -32.98 -63.52 -48.36
CA THR A 945 -31.71 -64.24 -48.31
C THR A 945 -30.60 -63.27 -47.89
N ALA A 946 -29.92 -63.58 -46.79
CA ALA A 946 -28.81 -62.80 -46.21
C ALA A 946 -27.76 -63.77 -45.63
N ASP A 947 -26.52 -63.33 -45.46
CA ASP A 947 -25.52 -64.05 -44.67
C ASP A 947 -25.64 -63.68 -43.19
N GLU A 948 -25.56 -62.42 -42.80
CA GLU A 948 -25.86 -61.96 -41.43
C GLU A 948 -27.11 -61.06 -41.37
N VAL A 949 -27.91 -61.23 -40.32
CA VAL A 949 -28.94 -60.28 -39.91
C VAL A 949 -28.67 -59.85 -38.47
N GLY A 950 -28.35 -58.56 -38.34
CA GLY A 950 -28.08 -57.80 -37.11
C GLY A 950 -29.30 -57.65 -36.20
N ALA A 951 -29.20 -56.80 -35.18
CA ALA A 951 -30.35 -56.39 -34.38
C ALA A 951 -31.24 -55.41 -35.16
N VAL A 952 -32.21 -55.94 -35.92
CA VAL A 952 -33.11 -55.16 -36.80
C VAL A 952 -34.57 -55.56 -36.64
N ASN A 953 -35.50 -54.66 -36.93
CA ASN A 953 -36.94 -54.92 -36.94
C ASN A 953 -37.45 -55.17 -38.35
N LEU A 954 -38.18 -56.26 -38.56
CA LEU A 954 -38.87 -56.58 -39.82
C LEU A 954 -40.38 -56.43 -39.62
N PHE A 955 -40.98 -55.38 -40.17
CA PHE A 955 -42.42 -55.12 -40.16
C PHE A 955 -43.01 -55.30 -41.56
N PHE A 956 -43.91 -56.27 -41.73
CA PHE A 956 -44.55 -56.51 -43.01
C PHE A 956 -45.96 -57.11 -42.83
N PRO A 957 -47.04 -56.46 -43.30
CA PRO A 957 -48.41 -56.93 -43.18
C PRO A 957 -48.75 -58.15 -44.07
N GLY A 958 -47.84 -58.67 -44.89
CA GLY A 958 -48.08 -59.87 -45.70
C GLY A 958 -47.51 -61.16 -45.12
N ILE A 959 -47.24 -62.13 -46.00
CA ILE A 959 -46.68 -63.44 -45.64
C ILE A 959 -45.16 -63.43 -45.87
N LEU A 960 -44.35 -63.65 -44.84
CA LEU A 960 -42.93 -63.98 -44.99
C LEU A 960 -42.80 -65.43 -45.47
N LYS A 961 -42.74 -65.65 -46.78
CA LYS A 961 -42.73 -67.00 -47.39
C LYS A 961 -41.52 -67.82 -47.00
N THR A 962 -40.32 -67.28 -47.22
CA THR A 962 -39.05 -67.96 -46.90
C THR A 962 -37.97 -66.95 -46.52
N ALA A 963 -37.39 -67.05 -45.34
CA ALA A 963 -36.17 -66.32 -44.97
C ALA A 963 -35.03 -67.32 -44.79
N THR A 964 -33.92 -67.13 -45.50
CA THR A 964 -32.73 -67.98 -45.39
C THR A 964 -31.54 -67.12 -45.02
N VAL A 965 -31.08 -67.24 -43.78
CA VAL A 965 -30.03 -66.41 -43.20
C VAL A 965 -28.84 -67.28 -42.78
N GLY A 966 -27.61 -66.82 -43.00
CA GLY A 966 -26.41 -67.48 -42.47
C GLY A 966 -26.40 -67.47 -40.95
N ARG A 967 -26.44 -66.28 -40.35
CA ARG A 967 -26.41 -65.97 -38.92
C ARG A 967 -27.41 -64.87 -38.56
N TRP A 968 -28.13 -65.03 -37.45
CA TRP A 968 -29.06 -64.02 -36.93
C TRP A 968 -28.69 -63.60 -35.51
N THR A 969 -28.40 -62.32 -35.28
CA THR A 969 -27.83 -61.85 -34.00
C THR A 969 -28.83 -61.11 -33.08
N GLY A 970 -29.96 -60.59 -33.58
CA GLY A 970 -31.04 -60.03 -32.73
C GLY A 970 -32.21 -59.39 -33.51
N GLY A 971 -33.18 -58.76 -32.83
CA GLY A 971 -34.24 -57.96 -33.49
C GLY A 971 -35.66 -58.57 -33.50
N MET A 972 -36.66 -57.79 -33.93
CA MET A 972 -38.09 -58.19 -33.93
C MET A 972 -38.59 -58.55 -35.33
N ILE A 973 -39.48 -59.54 -35.46
CA ILE A 973 -40.21 -59.84 -36.69
C ILE A 973 -41.71 -59.70 -36.41
N GLU A 974 -42.36 -58.72 -37.02
CA GLU A 974 -43.81 -58.54 -36.94
C GLU A 974 -44.40 -58.73 -38.35
N VAL A 975 -44.99 -59.90 -38.57
CA VAL A 975 -45.62 -60.25 -39.85
C VAL A 975 -46.91 -61.03 -39.66
N ASN A 976 -47.80 -60.98 -40.65
CA ASN A 976 -49.08 -61.68 -40.58
C ASN A 976 -48.91 -63.21 -40.58
N ASP A 977 -48.06 -63.79 -41.43
CA ASP A 977 -47.72 -65.23 -41.40
C ASP A 977 -46.24 -65.44 -41.78
N VAL A 978 -45.57 -66.37 -41.10
CA VAL A 978 -44.19 -66.77 -41.40
C VAL A 978 -44.20 -68.19 -41.95
N GLY A 979 -43.90 -68.37 -43.23
CA GLY A 979 -43.82 -69.69 -43.87
C GLY A 979 -42.62 -70.51 -43.39
N THR A 980 -41.39 -70.18 -43.83
CA THR A 980 -40.18 -70.93 -43.46
C THR A 980 -39.03 -69.99 -43.12
N LEU A 981 -38.45 -70.13 -41.93
CA LEU A 981 -37.25 -69.41 -41.51
C LEU A 981 -36.10 -70.42 -41.37
N THR A 982 -35.02 -70.26 -42.12
CA THR A 982 -33.85 -71.13 -42.09
C THR A 982 -32.65 -70.32 -41.66
N VAL A 983 -31.97 -70.74 -40.58
CA VAL A 983 -30.72 -70.13 -40.11
C VAL A 983 -29.62 -71.18 -40.19
N LYS A 984 -28.59 -70.94 -41.02
CA LYS A 984 -27.63 -71.97 -41.44
C LYS A 984 -26.50 -72.21 -40.42
N SER A 985 -26.11 -71.22 -39.62
CA SER A 985 -24.98 -71.31 -38.68
C SER A 985 -25.05 -70.28 -37.54
N GLY A 986 -24.74 -70.72 -36.31
CA GLY A 986 -24.70 -69.86 -35.11
C GLY A 986 -25.96 -69.95 -34.25
N ALA A 987 -25.79 -69.77 -32.93
CA ALA A 987 -26.90 -69.71 -31.97
C ALA A 987 -27.84 -68.56 -32.33
N LEU A 988 -29.15 -68.77 -32.22
CA LEU A 988 -30.12 -67.67 -32.26
C LEU A 988 -29.87 -66.80 -31.03
N GLY A 989 -29.39 -65.58 -31.23
CA GLY A 989 -29.23 -64.60 -30.15
C GLY A 989 -30.52 -64.45 -29.36
N ALA A 990 -30.43 -64.18 -28.05
CA ALA A 990 -31.53 -64.22 -27.08
C ALA A 990 -32.68 -63.19 -27.28
N GLY A 991 -32.93 -62.69 -28.50
CA GLY A 991 -33.77 -61.51 -28.75
C GLY A 991 -34.79 -61.59 -29.88
N ILE A 992 -35.01 -62.73 -30.55
CA ILE A 992 -36.05 -62.81 -31.59
C ILE A 992 -37.43 -62.79 -30.94
N GLN A 993 -38.11 -61.65 -31.01
CA GLN A 993 -39.53 -61.52 -30.71
C GLN A 993 -40.29 -61.58 -32.03
N ALA A 994 -41.19 -62.56 -32.17
CA ALA A 994 -41.95 -62.75 -33.41
C ALA A 994 -43.45 -62.70 -33.11
N GLN A 995 -44.14 -61.63 -33.48
CA GLN A 995 -45.60 -61.60 -33.42
C GLN A 995 -46.13 -62.20 -34.72
N VAL A 996 -46.61 -63.45 -34.67
CA VAL A 996 -46.99 -64.23 -35.85
C VAL A 996 -48.42 -64.73 -35.74
N VAL A 997 -49.26 -64.44 -36.75
CA VAL A 997 -50.61 -65.01 -36.86
C VAL A 997 -50.58 -66.22 -37.81
N GLY A 998 -49.85 -67.29 -37.45
CA GLY A 998 -49.63 -68.40 -38.40
C GLY A 998 -48.65 -69.52 -38.00
N LYS A 999 -48.13 -70.26 -39.00
CA LYS A 999 -47.32 -71.50 -38.80
C LYS A 999 -45.84 -71.28 -39.09
N VAL A 1000 -45.04 -71.05 -38.05
CA VAL A 1000 -43.57 -70.94 -38.18
C VAL A 1000 -42.91 -72.32 -38.31
N SER A 1001 -42.00 -72.49 -39.28
CA SER A 1001 -41.02 -73.59 -39.30
C SER A 1001 -39.60 -73.05 -39.30
N VAL A 1002 -38.84 -73.37 -38.23
CA VAL A 1002 -37.42 -73.01 -38.07
C VAL A 1002 -36.54 -74.24 -38.25
N THR A 1003 -35.50 -74.16 -39.10
CA THR A 1003 -34.53 -75.25 -39.29
C THR A 1003 -33.08 -74.74 -39.23
N GLY A 1004 -32.29 -75.29 -38.29
CA GLY A 1004 -30.86 -75.01 -38.08
C GLY A 1004 -30.55 -74.06 -36.90
N GLY A 1005 -29.46 -74.32 -36.15
CA GLY A 1005 -28.96 -73.50 -35.03
C GLY A 1005 -29.41 -73.92 -33.61
N ASP A 1006 -28.62 -73.60 -32.57
CA ASP A 1006 -29.01 -73.73 -31.15
C ASP A 1006 -30.04 -72.63 -30.80
N LEU A 1007 -31.28 -73.04 -30.49
CA LEU A 1007 -32.39 -72.17 -30.09
C LEU A 1007 -32.24 -71.79 -28.60
N THR A 1008 -31.65 -70.62 -28.30
CA THR A 1008 -31.49 -70.14 -26.91
C THR A 1008 -32.47 -69.02 -26.49
N GLY A 1009 -33.32 -68.53 -27.39
CA GLY A 1009 -34.29 -67.43 -27.14
C GLY A 1009 -35.76 -67.87 -27.08
N ALA A 1010 -36.60 -67.09 -26.40
CA ALA A 1010 -38.03 -67.35 -26.28
C ALA A 1010 -38.80 -66.93 -27.54
N ILE A 1011 -39.39 -67.89 -28.26
CA ILE A 1011 -40.42 -67.61 -29.27
C ILE A 1011 -41.72 -67.32 -28.48
N GLN A 1012 -42.11 -66.06 -28.39
CA GLN A 1012 -43.46 -65.69 -27.93
C GLN A 1012 -44.36 -65.64 -29.15
N ALA A 1013 -45.39 -66.49 -29.18
CA ALA A 1013 -46.45 -66.49 -30.20
C ALA A 1013 -47.64 -65.65 -29.73
#